data_AF-A0AAE2YP09-F1
#
_entry.id   AF-A0AAE2YP09-F1
#
_cell.length_a   1.000
_cell.length_b   1.000
_cell.length_c   1.000
_cell.angle_alpha   90.00
_cell.angle_beta   90.00
_cell.angle_gamma   90.00
#
_symmetry.space_group_name_H-M   'P 1'
#
loop_
_entity.id
_entity.type
_entity.pdbx_description
1 polymer ?
#
loop_
_entity_poly.entity_id
_entity_poly.type
_entity_poly.pdbx_seq_one_letter_code
_entity_poly.pdbx_strand_id
1 'polypeptide(L)'
;MTETVTQFENHAKQRIEYSTCYMCACRCGIKVTVENNNIRFIQGNRNHPTNQGVLCAKGSAGIMKQNSPAKLHRPLMRKPGSERGAGEFVAISWDEALDILTKRLAHIRESNPDQLAFFTGRDQMQALSGLWAQQFGTLNWAAHGGFCSVNMAAGGLYMLPFAFWEFGDPDWDRTKYFMLWGVAEDHASNPIKIALEKLKRHGAKFVAINPARTGYQAIADEWVAIKPGTDGLLALAMVHVLLKNELFDWDFLIRYTNAPFLVIDAPGKAEDGLFWRNAEGHPMSWDMCDQKFVDGMSVGISPSLIGEHVLPDGRNAKTVFSLMLDKYLDESYSPEVVSATVGVAAETIERLALEMAHVAFEETITIACEWTDWAGRKHDKFIGRPVSMYAMRGVSAHSNGFQSARAIHLIQVLLGTIDCPGGFCAKPPYPKPVPPPNKPAQSSAPNTPLKALPLGYPTAPEDLVIDENGKPKRIDKAFSWDSPLAIQGLLHMVITNAHNYDPYRIDTLMLFMANMAWNSSMNTAEIQKMLIAKDPDDGEYRIPFIIVSDAFHSETVNFADLVLPDTTYLERYDTLSMLDRPISETDAVCDSIRHPILKPDRDVRAWQEVLVELAGRLQFPAFVNKQGKPIYKDYKDFIINYEREPGIGFLSGWRGENGDQHLRGEPNQKQWEAYIDHQSFFQYHLPEKMRYYRFANKDYLEFAVEAAYIPKAEPMLMELYSEPLQRFRLAGQGVYQGPCPKDPADRERLSRYFDPLPFWYEPLEQQQVDAEEYPFFAVNQRPMMMYHSWDSQNAWLRQIIAQNFLYMNRQRGQHLGIADKSWVWVESHNGKIRVQVKLIEGCQEDTVWTWNAIGKQSGAWGLTANAPEATRGFLMNHLISELLPKQQGVRRITNSDPITGQAAWYDLRVKIYPATPGEEGTWPILPTIKPLADEPKQVTTLRYHTHKPVNLKS
;
A
#
# COMPACT_ATOMS: atom_id res chain seq x y z
N MET A 1 -39.27 52.77 -14.42
CA MET A 1 -38.31 52.04 -13.57
C MET A 1 -38.91 50.68 -13.30
N THR A 2 -38.57 49.67 -14.10
CA THR A 2 -38.95 48.28 -13.83
C THR A 2 -37.98 47.74 -12.80
N GLU A 3 -38.46 47.49 -11.58
CA GLU A 3 -37.71 46.81 -10.53
C GLU A 3 -37.19 45.49 -11.07
N THR A 4 -35.89 45.39 -11.24
CA THR A 4 -35.21 44.12 -11.53
C THR A 4 -35.33 43.27 -10.28
N VAL A 5 -36.42 42.50 -10.16
CA VAL A 5 -36.58 41.51 -9.09
C VAL A 5 -35.38 40.58 -9.16
N THR A 6 -34.68 40.41 -8.04
CA THR A 6 -33.57 39.46 -7.90
C THR A 6 -34.07 38.08 -8.35
N GLN A 7 -33.59 37.61 -9.50
CA GLN A 7 -33.92 36.28 -9.98
C GLN A 7 -33.14 35.26 -9.14
N PHE A 8 -33.84 34.56 -8.25
CA PHE A 8 -33.29 33.41 -7.53
C PHE A 8 -33.02 32.25 -8.51
N GLU A 9 -31.99 31.46 -8.22
CA GLU A 9 -31.60 30.31 -9.02
C GLU A 9 -32.76 29.29 -9.09
N ASN A 10 -33.11 28.83 -10.30
CA ASN A 10 -34.15 27.84 -10.48
C ASN A 10 -33.57 26.43 -10.28
N HIS A 11 -33.78 25.87 -9.08
CA HIS A 11 -33.32 24.54 -8.73
C HIS A 11 -34.14 23.39 -9.36
N ALA A 12 -35.22 23.66 -10.10
CA ALA A 12 -36.07 22.61 -10.69
C ALA A 12 -35.35 21.73 -11.72
N LYS A 13 -34.18 22.17 -12.23
CA LYS A 13 -33.34 21.40 -13.18
C LYS A 13 -32.20 20.65 -12.49
N GLN A 14 -32.11 20.73 -11.16
CA GLN A 14 -31.09 20.06 -10.37
C GLN A 14 -31.58 18.70 -9.93
N ARG A 15 -30.73 17.68 -10.04
CA ARG A 15 -30.92 16.37 -9.42
C ARG A 15 -29.75 16.04 -8.52
N ILE A 16 -30.02 15.20 -7.53
CA ILE A 16 -29.02 14.72 -6.59
C ILE A 16 -28.71 13.26 -6.92
N GLU A 17 -27.43 12.96 -7.04
CA GLU A 17 -26.91 11.61 -7.17
C GLU A 17 -25.95 11.33 -6.01
N TYR A 18 -25.81 10.07 -5.62
CA TYR A 18 -24.81 9.62 -4.65
C TYR A 18 -23.82 8.70 -5.37
N SER A 19 -22.57 8.68 -4.90
CA SER A 19 -21.52 7.80 -5.43
C SER A 19 -20.34 7.79 -4.46
N THR A 20 -19.25 7.13 -4.84
CA THR A 20 -18.01 7.10 -4.06
C THR A 20 -16.88 7.86 -4.77
N CYS A 21 -16.12 8.65 -4.01
CA CYS A 21 -15.01 9.44 -4.51
C CYS A 21 -13.83 8.55 -4.89
N TYR A 22 -13.21 8.83 -6.04
CA TYR A 22 -11.98 8.16 -6.49
C TYR A 22 -10.83 9.17 -6.66
N MET A 23 -10.73 10.17 -5.79
CA MET A 23 -9.63 11.14 -5.81
C MET A 23 -8.46 10.74 -4.89
N CYS A 24 -8.60 9.66 -4.11
CA CYS A 24 -7.53 9.02 -3.34
C CYS A 24 -7.99 7.62 -2.88
N ALA A 25 -7.20 6.96 -2.03
CA ALA A 25 -7.53 5.65 -1.46
C ALA A 25 -8.58 5.68 -0.33
N CYS A 26 -9.06 6.85 0.11
CA CYS A 26 -10.00 6.95 1.25
C CYS A 26 -11.45 6.63 0.90
N ARG A 27 -11.84 6.74 -0.38
CA ARG A 27 -13.14 6.26 -0.87
C ARG A 27 -14.34 6.86 -0.15
N CYS A 28 -14.29 8.16 0.07
CA CYS A 28 -15.36 8.90 0.73
C CYS A 28 -16.65 8.89 -0.10
N GLY A 29 -17.80 8.72 0.55
CA GLY A 29 -19.09 8.92 -0.09
C GLY A 29 -19.29 10.38 -0.50
N ILE A 30 -19.87 10.59 -1.67
CA ILE A 30 -20.15 11.91 -2.24
C ILE A 30 -21.63 12.06 -2.59
N LYS A 31 -22.12 13.28 -2.41
CA LYS A 31 -23.43 13.75 -2.88
C LYS A 31 -23.17 14.76 -3.99
N VAL A 32 -23.64 14.45 -5.19
CA VAL A 32 -23.36 15.20 -6.41
C VAL A 32 -24.63 15.91 -6.87
N THR A 33 -24.56 17.23 -7.00
CA THR A 33 -25.64 18.02 -7.60
C THR A 33 -25.38 18.16 -9.08
N VAL A 34 -26.30 17.66 -9.90
CA VAL A 34 -26.22 17.71 -11.36
C VAL A 34 -27.28 18.67 -11.89
N GLU A 35 -26.86 19.60 -12.75
CA GLU A 35 -27.72 20.60 -13.37
C GLU A 35 -27.47 20.61 -14.88
N ASN A 36 -28.52 20.52 -15.70
CA ASN A 36 -28.40 20.49 -17.16
C ASN A 36 -27.35 19.44 -17.64
N ASN A 37 -27.33 18.27 -17.00
CA ASN A 37 -26.37 17.19 -17.24
C ASN A 37 -24.89 17.55 -17.00
N ASN A 38 -24.64 18.55 -16.16
CA ASN A 38 -23.31 19.01 -15.76
C ASN A 38 -23.19 19.02 -14.23
N ILE A 39 -21.99 18.76 -13.70
CA ILE A 39 -21.77 18.70 -12.24
C ILE A 39 -21.67 20.09 -11.63
N ARG A 40 -22.76 20.56 -11.02
CA ARG A 40 -22.81 21.86 -10.35
C ARG A 40 -21.91 21.91 -9.12
N PHE A 41 -21.95 20.85 -8.31
CA PHE A 41 -21.36 20.82 -6.98
C PHE A 41 -21.17 19.39 -6.49
N ILE A 42 -20.07 19.14 -5.77
CA ILE A 42 -19.77 17.86 -5.09
C ILE A 42 -19.51 18.17 -3.62
N GLN A 43 -20.24 17.47 -2.74
CA GLN A 43 -20.02 17.51 -1.29
C GLN A 43 -19.94 16.09 -0.72
N GLY A 44 -19.46 15.94 0.52
CA GLY A 44 -19.44 14.63 1.17
C GLY A 44 -20.85 14.14 1.50
N ASN A 45 -21.07 12.83 1.38
CA ASN A 45 -22.29 12.21 1.86
C ASN A 45 -22.25 12.12 3.40
N ARG A 46 -23.21 12.77 4.08
CA ARG A 46 -23.32 12.79 5.54
C ARG A 46 -23.62 11.42 6.15
N ASN A 47 -24.26 10.53 5.40
CA ASN A 47 -24.63 9.20 5.88
C ASN A 47 -23.55 8.15 5.62
N HIS A 48 -22.51 8.47 4.84
CA HIS A 48 -21.48 7.51 4.49
C HIS A 48 -20.52 7.29 5.68
N PRO A 49 -20.21 6.04 6.05
CA PRO A 49 -19.54 5.71 7.32
C PRO A 49 -18.15 6.34 7.44
N THR A 50 -17.37 6.28 6.36
CA THR A 50 -15.97 6.70 6.36
C THR A 50 -15.73 8.20 6.49
N ASN A 51 -16.60 9.04 5.93
CA ASN A 51 -16.34 10.48 5.87
C ASN A 51 -17.41 11.37 6.51
N GLN A 52 -18.60 10.85 6.79
CA GLN A 52 -19.63 11.54 7.58
C GLN A 52 -19.89 12.99 7.10
N GLY A 53 -19.84 13.19 5.77
CA GLY A 53 -20.04 14.50 5.12
C GLY A 53 -18.78 15.32 4.89
N VAL A 54 -17.65 15.00 5.52
CA VAL A 54 -16.37 15.68 5.28
C VAL A 54 -15.84 15.34 3.89
N LEU A 55 -15.40 16.34 3.14
CA LEU A 55 -14.80 16.17 1.81
C LEU A 55 -13.55 17.04 1.69
N CYS A 56 -12.45 16.46 1.20
CA CYS A 56 -11.20 17.21 1.03
C CYS A 56 -11.22 18.05 -0.25
N ALA A 57 -10.21 18.92 -0.43
CA ALA A 57 -10.03 19.72 -1.64
C ALA A 57 -10.03 18.85 -2.92
N LYS A 58 -9.37 17.69 -2.88
CA LYS A 58 -9.35 16.74 -4.01
C LYS A 58 -10.75 16.28 -4.40
N GLY A 59 -11.53 15.80 -3.43
CA GLY A 59 -12.90 15.33 -3.66
C GLY A 59 -13.80 16.42 -4.22
N SER A 60 -13.71 17.63 -3.66
CA SER A 60 -14.49 18.80 -4.13
C SER A 60 -14.08 19.22 -5.55
N ALA A 61 -12.81 19.06 -5.90
CA ALA A 61 -12.27 19.37 -7.22
C ALA A 61 -12.52 18.29 -8.29
N GLY A 62 -13.30 17.24 -8.00
CA GLY A 62 -13.70 16.23 -9.00
C GLY A 62 -14.32 16.82 -10.27
N ILE A 63 -14.97 17.98 -10.16
CA ILE A 63 -15.51 18.76 -11.29
C ILE A 63 -14.42 19.10 -12.32
N MET A 64 -13.27 19.59 -11.86
CA MET A 64 -12.18 19.96 -12.76
C MET A 64 -11.41 18.75 -13.29
N LYS A 65 -11.49 17.60 -12.60
CA LYS A 65 -11.04 16.32 -13.17
C LYS A 65 -11.93 15.90 -14.34
N GLN A 66 -13.26 16.03 -14.20
CA GLN A 66 -14.22 15.75 -15.27
C GLN A 66 -14.05 16.69 -16.48
N ASN A 67 -13.75 17.98 -16.23
CA ASN A 67 -13.60 19.00 -17.28
C ASN A 67 -12.15 19.17 -17.78
N SER A 68 -11.28 18.20 -17.49
CA SER A 68 -9.88 18.31 -17.86
C SER A 68 -9.68 18.35 -19.38
N PRO A 69 -8.81 19.23 -19.90
CA PRO A 69 -8.41 19.17 -21.31
C PRO A 69 -7.49 17.98 -21.60
N ALA A 70 -6.92 17.34 -20.57
CA ALA A 70 -5.97 16.25 -20.72
C ALA A 70 -6.63 14.89 -20.95
N LYS A 71 -7.96 14.78 -20.92
CA LYS A 71 -8.62 13.47 -21.00
C LYS A 71 -8.43 12.86 -22.38
N LEU A 72 -8.19 11.55 -22.45
CA LEU A 72 -8.08 10.83 -23.72
C LEU A 72 -9.47 10.61 -24.34
N HIS A 73 -9.60 10.69 -25.67
CA HIS A 73 -10.91 10.74 -26.34
C HIS A 73 -11.34 9.46 -27.07
N ARG A 74 -10.38 8.63 -27.48
CA ARG A 74 -10.58 7.40 -28.28
C ARG A 74 -9.31 6.54 -28.27
N PRO A 75 -9.38 5.24 -28.62
CA PRO A 75 -8.19 4.39 -28.74
C PRO A 75 -7.17 4.96 -29.73
N LEU A 76 -5.89 4.82 -29.39
CA LEU A 76 -4.76 5.33 -30.19
C LEU A 76 -3.73 4.25 -30.43
N MET A 77 -3.25 4.12 -31.65
CA MET A 77 -2.11 3.28 -32.02
C MET A 77 -0.91 4.16 -32.37
N ARG A 78 0.30 3.79 -31.95
CA ARG A 78 1.51 4.50 -32.36
C ARG A 78 1.60 4.52 -33.88
N LYS A 79 1.87 5.69 -34.45
CA LYS A 79 1.92 5.89 -35.90
C LYS A 79 3.03 5.00 -36.50
N PRO A 80 2.74 4.19 -37.54
CA PRO A 80 3.76 3.41 -38.22
C PRO A 80 4.94 4.26 -38.68
N GLY A 81 6.17 3.77 -38.44
CA GLY A 81 7.41 4.49 -38.78
C GLY A 81 7.82 5.60 -37.80
N SER A 82 7.06 5.84 -36.72
CA SER A 82 7.47 6.75 -35.65
C SER A 82 8.22 6.03 -34.51
N GLU A 83 9.06 6.77 -33.80
CA GLU A 83 9.79 6.28 -32.63
C GLU A 83 8.92 6.33 -31.36
N ARG A 84 9.06 5.34 -30.47
CA ARG A 84 8.42 5.33 -29.15
C ARG A 84 8.91 6.54 -28.35
N GLY A 85 8.02 7.20 -27.62
CA GLY A 85 8.33 8.45 -26.90
C GLY A 85 8.14 9.71 -27.74
N ALA A 86 7.95 9.62 -29.06
CA ALA A 86 7.72 10.79 -29.92
C ALA A 86 6.31 11.40 -29.79
N GLY A 87 5.36 10.68 -29.19
CA GLY A 87 3.97 11.12 -29.02
C GLY A 87 3.16 11.13 -30.31
N GLU A 88 3.54 10.33 -31.32
CA GLU A 88 2.90 10.30 -32.63
C GLU A 88 1.94 9.12 -32.74
N PHE A 89 0.64 9.42 -32.78
CA PHE A 89 -0.42 8.42 -32.77
C PHE A 89 -1.39 8.60 -33.95
N VAL A 90 -2.06 7.51 -34.32
CA VAL A 90 -3.25 7.48 -35.17
C VAL A 90 -4.43 6.97 -34.35
N ALA A 91 -5.58 7.60 -34.53
CA ALA A 91 -6.83 7.15 -33.93
C ALA A 91 -7.29 5.84 -34.57
N ILE A 92 -7.72 4.89 -33.74
CA ILE A 92 -8.34 3.63 -34.18
C ILE A 92 -9.68 3.42 -33.45
N SER A 93 -10.49 2.50 -33.96
CA SER A 93 -11.75 2.13 -33.30
C SER A 93 -11.52 1.20 -32.10
N TRP A 94 -12.49 1.10 -31.19
CA TRP A 94 -12.46 0.08 -30.13
C TRP A 94 -12.45 -1.35 -30.68
N ASP A 95 -13.18 -1.64 -31.76
CA ASP A 95 -13.21 -2.97 -32.36
C ASP A 95 -11.82 -3.35 -32.88
N GLU A 96 -11.16 -2.42 -33.59
CA GLU A 96 -9.77 -2.60 -34.06
C GLU A 96 -8.79 -2.78 -32.88
N ALA A 97 -8.89 -1.96 -31.84
CA ALA A 97 -8.05 -2.08 -30.65
C ALA A 97 -8.24 -3.44 -29.95
N LEU A 98 -9.48 -3.90 -29.80
CA LEU A 98 -9.82 -5.18 -29.16
C LEU A 98 -9.41 -6.37 -30.02
N ASP A 99 -9.49 -6.28 -31.35
CA ASP A 99 -9.04 -7.34 -32.26
C ASP A 99 -7.52 -7.49 -32.22
N ILE A 100 -6.78 -6.37 -32.18
CA ILE A 100 -5.33 -6.37 -32.01
C ILE A 100 -4.94 -7.02 -30.68
N LEU A 101 -5.60 -6.62 -29.59
CA LEU A 101 -5.37 -7.20 -28.26
C LEU A 101 -5.71 -8.68 -28.23
N THR A 102 -6.89 -9.06 -28.71
CA THR A 102 -7.36 -10.46 -28.70
C THR A 102 -6.39 -11.34 -29.46
N LYS A 103 -5.98 -10.95 -30.68
CA LYS A 103 -5.03 -11.73 -31.48
C LYS A 103 -3.68 -11.89 -30.78
N ARG A 104 -3.13 -10.80 -30.24
CA ARG A 104 -1.82 -10.81 -29.56
C ARG A 104 -1.86 -11.64 -28.28
N LEU A 105 -2.85 -11.38 -27.43
CA LEU A 105 -3.00 -12.05 -26.14
C LEU A 105 -3.36 -13.53 -26.30
N ALA A 106 -4.15 -13.90 -27.32
CA ALA A 106 -4.41 -15.31 -27.64
C ALA A 106 -3.13 -16.04 -28.05
N HIS A 107 -2.29 -15.41 -28.88
CA HIS A 107 -1.00 -15.98 -29.27
C HIS A 107 -0.08 -16.19 -28.05
N ILE A 108 0.04 -15.19 -27.16
CA ILE A 108 0.84 -15.31 -25.94
C ILE A 108 0.29 -16.43 -25.07
N ARG A 109 -1.04 -16.48 -24.86
CA ARG A 109 -1.69 -17.50 -24.05
C ARG A 109 -1.50 -18.91 -24.60
N GLU A 110 -1.50 -19.08 -25.92
CA GLU A 110 -1.30 -20.36 -26.60
C GLU A 110 0.17 -20.81 -26.62
N SER A 111 1.12 -19.87 -26.62
CA SER A 111 2.55 -20.18 -26.75
C SER A 111 3.27 -20.21 -25.40
N ASN A 112 3.28 -19.08 -24.69
CA ASN A 112 3.87 -18.94 -23.36
C ASN A 112 3.19 -17.79 -22.59
N PRO A 113 2.28 -18.07 -21.65
CA PRO A 113 1.56 -17.01 -20.93
C PRO A 113 2.46 -16.11 -20.08
N ASP A 114 3.66 -16.54 -19.72
CA ASP A 114 4.61 -15.71 -18.95
C ASP A 114 5.18 -14.54 -19.78
N GLN A 115 5.03 -14.55 -21.10
CA GLN A 115 5.43 -13.41 -21.94
C GLN A 115 4.50 -12.20 -21.82
N LEU A 116 3.36 -12.31 -21.12
CA LEU A 116 2.53 -11.17 -20.75
C LEU A 116 2.90 -10.65 -19.36
N ALA A 117 3.41 -9.43 -19.28
CA ALA A 117 3.56 -8.67 -18.04
C ALA A 117 2.36 -7.73 -17.85
N PHE A 118 1.48 -8.02 -16.88
CA PHE A 118 0.28 -7.22 -16.61
C PHE A 118 0.36 -6.56 -15.23
N PHE A 119 0.69 -5.27 -15.20
CA PHE A 119 0.88 -4.54 -13.94
C PHE A 119 -0.03 -3.32 -13.83
N THR A 120 -0.52 -3.07 -12.62
CA THR A 120 -1.49 -2.02 -12.36
C THR A 120 -0.97 -1.04 -11.31
N GLY A 121 -1.33 0.24 -11.47
CA GLY A 121 -1.13 1.27 -10.48
C GLY A 121 -2.11 1.11 -9.31
N ARG A 122 -2.79 2.19 -8.93
CA ARG A 122 -3.88 2.10 -7.94
C ARG A 122 -5.14 1.58 -8.64
N ASP A 123 -5.18 0.30 -8.98
CA ASP A 123 -6.41 -0.41 -9.34
C ASP A 123 -7.32 -0.55 -8.10
N GLN A 124 -8.60 -0.22 -8.23
CA GLN A 124 -9.61 -0.33 -7.16
C GLN A 124 -10.34 -1.68 -7.17
N MET A 125 -10.11 -2.51 -8.20
CA MET A 125 -10.69 -3.83 -8.35
C MET A 125 -9.59 -4.87 -8.67
N GLN A 126 -8.60 -4.95 -7.77
CA GLN A 126 -7.49 -5.90 -7.90
C GLN A 126 -7.98 -7.36 -7.86
N ALA A 127 -9.13 -7.62 -7.23
CA ALA A 127 -9.75 -8.94 -7.28
C ALA A 127 -10.17 -9.34 -8.71
N LEU A 128 -10.67 -8.42 -9.56
CA LEU A 128 -10.92 -8.71 -10.98
C LEU A 128 -9.60 -8.85 -11.75
N SER A 129 -8.66 -7.91 -11.59
CA SER A 129 -7.39 -7.97 -12.34
C SER A 129 -6.58 -9.23 -12.00
N GLY A 130 -6.59 -9.65 -10.73
CA GLY A 130 -5.95 -10.88 -10.26
C GLY A 130 -6.65 -12.13 -10.76
N LEU A 131 -8.00 -12.16 -10.75
CA LEU A 131 -8.78 -13.22 -11.38
C LEU A 131 -8.49 -13.30 -12.89
N TRP A 132 -8.44 -12.15 -13.58
CA TRP A 132 -8.14 -12.09 -15.01
C TRP A 132 -6.75 -12.66 -15.31
N ALA A 133 -5.73 -12.27 -14.55
CA ALA A 133 -4.38 -12.82 -14.67
C ALA A 133 -4.32 -14.33 -14.39
N GLN A 134 -5.06 -14.79 -13.36
CA GLN A 134 -5.22 -16.21 -13.06
C GLN A 134 -5.82 -16.96 -14.24
N GLN A 135 -6.92 -16.48 -14.82
CA GLN A 135 -7.58 -17.12 -15.95
C GLN A 135 -6.72 -17.08 -17.22
N PHE A 136 -5.95 -16.00 -17.44
CA PHE A 136 -4.99 -15.89 -18.53
C PHE A 136 -3.83 -16.89 -18.39
N GLY A 137 -3.46 -17.28 -17.17
CA GLY A 137 -2.34 -18.19 -16.93
C GLY A 137 -0.98 -17.52 -16.74
N THR A 138 -0.91 -16.18 -16.59
CA THR A 138 0.36 -15.46 -16.43
C THR A 138 0.74 -15.34 -14.95
N LEU A 139 1.98 -15.69 -14.62
CA LEU A 139 2.55 -15.41 -13.30
C LEU A 139 2.87 -13.92 -13.10
N ASN A 140 2.95 -13.14 -14.18
CA ASN A 140 3.45 -11.76 -14.17
C ASN A 140 2.33 -10.74 -13.96
N TRP A 141 1.68 -10.83 -12.80
CA TRP A 141 0.71 -9.84 -12.35
C TRP A 141 1.00 -9.32 -10.95
N ALA A 142 0.91 -7.99 -10.80
CA ALA A 142 0.89 -7.32 -9.51
C ALA A 142 0.28 -5.92 -9.61
N ALA A 143 -0.12 -5.38 -8.47
CA ALA A 143 -0.45 -3.97 -8.32
C ALA A 143 0.76 -3.17 -7.79
N HIS A 144 0.59 -1.87 -7.61
CA HIS A 144 1.62 -0.94 -7.11
C HIS A 144 2.12 -1.16 -5.66
N GLY A 145 1.75 -2.26 -5.02
CA GLY A 145 1.98 -2.49 -3.59
C GLY A 145 3.47 -2.49 -3.19
N GLY A 146 4.33 -3.11 -4.00
CA GLY A 146 5.78 -3.19 -3.79
C GLY A 146 6.54 -1.87 -3.81
N PHE A 147 5.92 -0.74 -4.14
CA PHE A 147 6.53 0.57 -3.89
C PHE A 147 5.62 1.51 -3.08
N CYS A 148 4.45 1.04 -2.65
CA CYS A 148 3.52 1.79 -1.82
C CYS A 148 3.78 1.52 -0.34
N SER A 149 3.50 0.31 0.13
CA SER A 149 3.45 0.01 1.56
C SER A 149 3.50 -1.49 1.91
N VAL A 150 4.13 -2.34 1.10
CA VAL A 150 4.10 -3.81 1.37
C VAL A 150 4.82 -4.17 2.67
N ASN A 151 5.83 -3.42 3.09
CA ASN A 151 6.48 -3.61 4.40
C ASN A 151 5.49 -3.49 5.57
N MET A 152 4.55 -2.55 5.54
CA MET A 152 3.52 -2.44 6.60
C MET A 152 2.59 -3.65 6.59
N ALA A 153 2.15 -4.08 5.41
CA ALA A 153 1.23 -5.20 5.26
C ALA A 153 1.89 -6.52 5.67
N ALA A 154 3.08 -6.82 5.14
CA ALA A 154 3.80 -8.05 5.45
C ALA A 154 4.32 -8.06 6.90
N GLY A 155 4.88 -6.95 7.39
CA GLY A 155 5.33 -6.84 8.78
C GLY A 155 4.21 -7.09 9.79
N GLY A 156 3.00 -6.61 9.50
CA GLY A 156 1.80 -6.95 10.27
C GLY A 156 1.36 -8.38 10.06
N LEU A 157 1.06 -8.80 8.83
CA LEU A 157 0.43 -10.11 8.54
C LEU A 157 1.31 -11.34 8.81
N TYR A 158 2.61 -11.18 9.00
CA TYR A 158 3.53 -12.26 9.44
C TYR A 158 3.79 -12.26 10.96
N MET A 159 3.11 -11.39 11.71
CA MET A 159 3.24 -11.27 13.17
C MET A 159 1.87 -11.21 13.87
N LEU A 160 0.90 -10.60 13.24
CA LEU A 160 -0.43 -10.26 13.75
C LEU A 160 -1.51 -10.69 12.76
N PRO A 161 -2.74 -10.88 13.22
CA PRO A 161 -3.84 -11.28 12.35
C PRO A 161 -4.36 -10.15 11.44
N PHE A 162 -3.78 -8.96 11.53
CA PHE A 162 -4.05 -7.79 10.68
C PHE A 162 -2.86 -6.81 10.77
N ALA A 163 -2.89 -5.73 9.98
CA ALA A 163 -1.80 -4.77 9.89
C ALA A 163 -2.30 -3.32 10.06
N PHE A 164 -1.39 -2.34 9.99
CA PHE A 164 -1.78 -0.93 9.90
C PHE A 164 -2.51 -0.60 8.58
N TRP A 165 -3.30 0.47 8.57
CA TRP A 165 -3.98 1.06 7.40
C TRP A 165 -5.24 0.36 6.88
N GLU A 166 -5.25 -0.24 5.69
CA GLU A 166 -6.48 -0.79 5.10
C GLU A 166 -7.05 -1.97 5.92
N PHE A 167 -6.28 -2.48 6.88
CA PHE A 167 -6.57 -3.68 7.66
C PHE A 167 -7.12 -3.37 9.07
N GLY A 168 -6.99 -2.13 9.54
CA GLY A 168 -7.35 -1.73 10.91
C GLY A 168 -7.23 -0.23 11.15
N ASP A 169 -7.90 0.28 12.18
CA ASP A 169 -7.78 1.65 12.67
C ASP A 169 -7.78 1.67 14.21
N PRO A 170 -7.20 2.71 14.84
CA PRO A 170 -7.42 2.99 16.26
C PRO A 170 -8.90 3.07 16.63
N ASP A 171 -9.23 2.65 17.86
CA ASP A 171 -10.51 2.97 18.50
C ASP A 171 -10.53 4.45 18.89
N TRP A 172 -10.77 5.30 17.89
CA TRP A 172 -10.71 6.76 17.97
C TRP A 172 -11.58 7.37 19.07
N ASP A 173 -12.63 6.66 19.49
CA ASP A 173 -13.54 7.16 20.51
C ASP A 173 -13.01 6.93 21.94
N ARG A 174 -12.04 6.02 22.12
CA ARG A 174 -11.57 5.55 23.43
C ARG A 174 -10.05 5.62 23.64
N THR A 175 -9.26 5.81 22.58
CA THR A 175 -7.82 6.03 22.70
C THR A 175 -7.54 7.23 23.60
N LYS A 176 -6.59 7.07 24.54
CA LYS A 176 -6.09 8.14 25.42
C LYS A 176 -4.65 8.56 25.07
N TYR A 177 -3.87 7.67 24.48
CA TYR A 177 -2.52 7.94 24.00
C TYR A 177 -2.35 7.44 22.57
N PHE A 178 -2.16 8.35 21.62
CA PHE A 178 -2.06 8.04 20.20
C PHE A 178 -0.67 8.34 19.65
N MET A 179 -0.06 7.36 18.98
CA MET A 179 1.20 7.52 18.26
C MET A 179 1.05 7.40 16.75
N LEU A 180 1.54 8.40 16.01
CA LEU A 180 1.52 8.43 14.55
C LEU A 180 2.95 8.37 13.97
N TRP A 181 3.27 7.26 13.31
CA TRP A 181 4.61 6.95 12.81
C TRP A 181 4.71 7.12 11.28
N GLY A 182 5.47 8.12 10.82
CA GLY A 182 5.82 8.27 9.40
C GLY A 182 4.63 8.45 8.45
N VAL A 183 3.53 9.04 8.91
CA VAL A 183 2.28 9.18 8.12
C VAL A 183 2.21 10.54 7.44
N ALA A 184 2.16 10.54 6.10
CA ALA A 184 1.93 11.76 5.33
C ALA A 184 0.45 12.18 5.29
N GLU A 185 0.19 13.45 5.00
CA GLU A 185 -1.11 14.12 5.17
C GLU A 185 -2.20 13.68 4.19
N ASP A 186 -1.81 13.08 3.07
CA ASP A 186 -2.74 12.51 2.09
C ASP A 186 -3.26 11.13 2.51
N HIS A 187 -2.54 10.45 3.41
CA HIS A 187 -2.87 9.11 3.87
C HIS A 187 -4.01 9.13 4.88
N ALA A 188 -4.97 8.20 4.66
CA ALA A 188 -6.22 8.10 5.39
C ALA A 188 -6.87 9.48 5.66
N SER A 189 -6.80 10.36 4.65
CA SER A 189 -7.02 11.81 4.72
C SER A 189 -8.20 12.23 5.61
N ASN A 190 -9.43 11.94 5.21
CA ASN A 190 -10.61 12.39 5.96
C ASN A 190 -10.83 11.60 7.27
N PRO A 191 -10.72 10.25 7.27
CA PRO A 191 -10.85 9.46 8.51
C PRO A 191 -9.92 9.93 9.62
N ILE A 192 -8.61 10.08 9.35
CA ILE A 192 -7.65 10.55 10.35
C ILE A 192 -7.93 12.00 10.79
N LYS A 193 -8.40 12.88 9.90
CA LYS A 193 -8.74 14.26 10.31
C LYS A 193 -9.91 14.30 11.29
N ILE A 194 -10.95 13.52 11.03
CA ILE A 194 -12.11 13.38 11.94
C ILE A 194 -11.64 12.78 13.26
N ALA A 195 -10.82 11.73 13.19
CA ALA A 195 -10.26 11.07 14.35
C ALA A 195 -9.40 11.99 15.22
N LEU A 196 -8.43 12.69 14.64
CA LEU A 196 -7.57 13.63 15.37
C LEU A 196 -8.38 14.76 16.00
N GLU A 197 -9.46 15.20 15.36
CA GLU A 197 -10.37 16.18 15.96
C GLU A 197 -11.06 15.64 17.22
N LYS A 198 -11.56 14.39 17.18
CA LYS A 198 -12.11 13.70 18.36
C LYS A 198 -11.06 13.57 19.47
N LEU A 199 -9.86 13.10 19.12
CA LEU A 199 -8.74 12.91 20.05
C LEU A 199 -8.37 14.21 20.76
N LYS A 200 -8.34 15.33 20.02
CA LYS A 200 -8.05 16.63 20.62
C LYS A 200 -9.18 17.15 21.53
N ARG A 201 -10.44 16.89 21.18
CA ARG A 201 -11.59 17.36 21.98
C ARG A 201 -11.72 16.67 23.33
N HIS A 202 -11.47 15.36 23.40
CA HIS A 202 -11.59 14.62 24.66
C HIS A 202 -10.26 14.55 25.46
N GLY A 203 -9.19 15.19 24.98
CA GLY A 203 -7.93 15.34 25.71
C GLY A 203 -6.95 14.18 25.60
N ALA A 204 -7.05 13.33 24.58
CA ALA A 204 -6.05 12.29 24.33
C ALA A 204 -4.72 12.91 23.90
N LYS A 205 -3.61 12.36 24.41
CA LYS A 205 -2.27 12.80 23.99
C LYS A 205 -1.96 12.27 22.60
N PHE A 206 -1.61 13.17 21.69
CA PHE A 206 -1.20 12.84 20.32
C PHE A 206 0.28 13.12 20.09
N VAL A 207 1.06 12.04 19.92
CA VAL A 207 2.49 12.07 19.58
C VAL A 207 2.70 11.72 18.10
N ALA A 208 3.47 12.54 17.39
CA ALA A 208 3.81 12.29 15.99
C ALA A 208 5.32 12.11 15.79
N ILE A 209 5.71 10.95 15.27
CA ILE A 209 7.10 10.60 14.95
C ILE A 209 7.30 10.75 13.44
N ASN A 210 8.04 11.78 13.04
CA ASN A 210 8.23 12.13 11.63
C ASN A 210 9.44 13.06 11.48
N PRO A 211 10.27 12.94 10.43
CA PRO A 211 11.35 13.90 10.18
C PRO A 211 10.86 15.33 9.86
N ALA A 212 9.61 15.51 9.42
CA ALA A 212 9.05 16.83 9.12
C ALA A 212 7.75 17.12 9.87
N ARG A 213 7.60 18.37 10.32
CA ARG A 213 6.42 18.85 11.06
C ARG A 213 5.46 19.61 10.15
N THR A 214 4.66 18.88 9.38
CA THR A 214 3.59 19.44 8.55
C THR A 214 2.26 18.73 8.81
N GLY A 215 1.13 19.26 8.33
CA GLY A 215 -0.20 18.62 8.39
C GLY A 215 -0.58 18.00 9.73
N TYR A 216 -0.65 16.66 9.81
CA TYR A 216 -1.01 15.98 11.06
C TYR A 216 0.00 16.27 12.18
N GLN A 217 1.29 16.25 11.85
CA GLN A 217 2.37 16.52 12.79
C GLN A 217 2.32 17.96 13.32
N ALA A 218 1.78 18.90 12.54
CA ALA A 218 1.67 20.30 12.96
C ALA A 218 0.71 20.50 14.15
N ILE A 219 -0.28 19.63 14.31
CA ILE A 219 -1.26 19.68 15.42
C ILE A 219 -0.98 18.66 16.53
N ALA A 220 0.12 17.90 16.45
CA ALA A 220 0.51 16.97 17.51
C ALA A 220 0.82 17.73 18.81
N ASP A 221 0.51 17.12 19.96
CA ASP A 221 0.93 17.66 21.26
C ASP A 221 2.45 17.56 21.40
N GLU A 222 3.02 16.51 20.81
CA GLU A 222 4.46 16.27 20.77
C GLU A 222 4.86 15.83 19.36
N TRP A 223 5.86 16.51 18.79
CA TRP A 223 6.50 16.11 17.52
C TRP A 223 7.91 15.63 17.81
N VAL A 224 8.20 14.39 17.43
CA VAL A 224 9.52 13.77 17.56
C VAL A 224 10.20 13.75 16.19
N ALA A 225 11.25 14.56 16.05
CA ALA A 225 12.00 14.75 14.82
C ALA A 225 13.02 13.62 14.59
N ILE A 226 12.53 12.44 14.20
CA ILE A 226 13.36 11.25 14.00
C ILE A 226 14.25 11.35 12.75
N LYS A 227 15.45 10.75 12.80
CA LYS A 227 16.28 10.48 11.61
C LYS A 227 15.61 9.41 10.72
N PRO A 228 15.50 9.61 9.40
CA PRO A 228 14.89 8.63 8.50
C PRO A 228 15.58 7.25 8.54
N GLY A 229 14.79 6.18 8.60
CA GLY A 229 15.29 4.79 8.61
C GLY A 229 15.63 4.24 10.00
N THR A 230 15.44 5.02 11.07
CA THR A 230 15.73 4.60 12.45
C THR A 230 14.49 4.34 13.32
N ASP A 231 13.28 4.34 12.72
CA ASP A 231 12.02 4.10 13.43
C ASP A 231 11.99 2.76 14.18
N GLY A 232 12.48 1.69 13.53
CA GLY A 232 12.59 0.37 14.16
C GLY A 232 13.52 0.36 15.37
N LEU A 233 14.65 1.09 15.32
CA LEU A 233 15.58 1.18 16.43
C LEU A 233 14.97 1.95 17.61
N LEU A 234 14.26 3.06 17.34
CA LEU A 234 13.51 3.79 18.35
C LEU A 234 12.45 2.89 19.03
N ALA A 235 11.70 2.13 18.24
CA ALA A 235 10.70 1.20 18.77
C ALA A 235 11.34 0.10 19.64
N LEU A 236 12.48 -0.46 19.22
CA LEU A 236 13.19 -1.48 20.00
C LEU A 236 13.80 -0.91 21.29
N ALA A 237 14.21 0.35 21.31
CA ALA A 237 14.64 1.02 22.54
C ALA A 237 13.48 1.24 23.52
N MET A 238 12.27 1.52 23.02
CA MET A 238 11.06 1.54 23.85
C MET A 238 10.74 0.14 24.39
N VAL A 239 10.89 -0.91 23.56
CA VAL A 239 10.75 -2.32 23.99
C VAL A 239 11.73 -2.66 25.11
N HIS A 240 13.00 -2.24 25.00
CA HIS A 240 14.01 -2.41 26.06
C HIS A 240 13.52 -1.82 27.39
N VAL A 241 13.03 -0.58 27.37
CA VAL A 241 12.50 0.10 28.58
C VAL A 241 11.31 -0.65 29.17
N LEU A 242 10.36 -1.09 28.33
CA LEU A 242 9.19 -1.85 28.78
C LEU A 242 9.58 -3.18 29.43
N LEU A 243 10.50 -3.93 28.81
CA LEU A 243 10.96 -5.22 29.34
C LEU A 243 11.77 -5.06 30.63
N LYS A 244 12.71 -4.10 30.67
CA LYS A 244 13.58 -3.83 31.83
C LYS A 244 12.80 -3.44 33.09
N ASN A 245 11.64 -2.81 32.90
CA ASN A 245 10.75 -2.38 34.00
C ASN A 245 9.57 -3.33 34.23
N GLU A 246 9.52 -4.48 33.55
CA GLU A 246 8.42 -5.46 33.64
C GLU A 246 7.03 -4.87 33.28
N LEU A 247 7.00 -3.90 32.37
CA LEU A 247 5.81 -3.16 31.94
C LEU A 247 5.17 -3.80 30.69
N PHE A 248 4.65 -5.02 30.84
CA PHE A 248 3.99 -5.76 29.77
C PHE A 248 2.81 -6.62 30.28
N ASP A 249 1.88 -6.94 29.39
CA ASP A 249 0.64 -7.68 29.70
C ASP A 249 0.86 -9.20 29.68
N TRP A 250 1.17 -9.76 30.86
CA TRP A 250 1.42 -11.19 31.07
C TRP A 250 0.29 -12.09 30.54
N ASP A 251 -0.95 -11.76 30.86
CA ASP A 251 -2.13 -12.52 30.47
C ASP A 251 -2.32 -12.52 28.94
N PHE A 252 -2.10 -11.36 28.32
CA PHE A 252 -2.19 -11.23 26.86
C PHE A 252 -1.12 -12.08 26.17
N LEU A 253 0.13 -11.99 26.62
CA LEU A 253 1.24 -12.75 26.07
C LEU A 253 1.01 -14.27 26.17
N ILE A 254 0.53 -14.75 27.32
CA ILE A 254 0.25 -16.18 27.54
C ILE A 254 -0.90 -16.68 26.65
N ARG A 255 -1.98 -15.91 26.51
CA ARG A 255 -3.22 -16.41 25.90
C ARG A 255 -3.27 -16.28 24.38
N TYR A 256 -2.57 -15.28 23.83
CA TYR A 256 -2.81 -14.81 22.47
C TYR A 256 -1.56 -14.75 21.60
N THR A 257 -0.41 -15.16 22.13
CA THR A 257 0.86 -15.13 21.40
C THR A 257 1.63 -16.44 21.54
N ASN A 258 2.64 -16.63 20.70
CA ASN A 258 3.56 -17.76 20.81
C ASN A 258 4.67 -17.57 21.87
N ALA A 259 4.59 -16.57 22.75
CA ALA A 259 5.54 -16.31 23.81
C ALA A 259 5.93 -17.55 24.66
N PRO A 260 5.00 -18.47 25.01
CA PRO A 260 5.32 -19.65 25.80
C PRO A 260 5.81 -20.86 24.99
N PHE A 261 5.91 -20.77 23.66
CA PHE A 261 6.30 -21.91 22.83
C PHE A 261 7.80 -22.18 22.95
N LEU A 262 8.17 -23.46 22.93
CA LEU A 262 9.56 -23.90 22.99
C LEU A 262 10.20 -23.88 21.60
N VAL A 263 11.34 -23.19 21.49
CA VAL A 263 12.18 -23.06 20.30
C VAL A 263 13.43 -23.88 20.52
N ILE A 264 13.75 -24.75 19.56
CA ILE A 264 14.94 -25.61 19.61
C ILE A 264 16.20 -24.75 19.47
N ASP A 265 17.13 -24.90 20.42
CA ASP A 265 18.45 -24.27 20.41
C ASP A 265 19.49 -25.30 19.97
N ALA A 266 19.80 -25.31 18.67
CA ALA A 266 20.70 -26.28 18.06
C ALA A 266 21.54 -25.65 16.94
N PRO A 267 22.43 -24.68 17.23
CA PRO A 267 23.13 -23.90 16.22
C PRO A 267 23.81 -24.75 15.13
N GLY A 268 23.54 -24.41 13.87
CA GLY A 268 24.10 -25.11 12.70
C GLY A 268 23.40 -26.43 12.34
N LYS A 269 22.26 -26.74 12.97
CA LYS A 269 21.39 -27.87 12.60
C LYS A 269 20.17 -27.39 11.81
N ALA A 270 19.46 -28.32 11.17
CA ALA A 270 18.33 -28.01 10.30
C ALA A 270 17.09 -27.56 11.08
N GLU A 271 17.00 -27.98 12.33
CA GLU A 271 15.92 -27.69 13.27
C GLU A 271 16.18 -26.45 14.14
N ASP A 272 17.34 -25.81 14.00
CA ASP A 272 17.74 -24.68 14.82
C ASP A 272 16.73 -23.53 14.71
N GLY A 273 16.28 -23.03 15.85
CA GLY A 273 15.30 -21.95 15.92
C GLY A 273 13.89 -22.33 15.47
N LEU A 274 13.58 -23.61 15.17
CA LEU A 274 12.21 -24.06 14.89
C LEU A 274 11.47 -24.40 16.19
N PHE A 275 10.14 -24.35 16.17
CA PHE A 275 9.34 -24.77 17.32
C PHE A 275 9.47 -26.27 17.56
N TRP A 276 9.67 -26.66 18.82
CA TRP A 276 9.56 -28.06 19.21
C TRP A 276 8.09 -28.49 19.21
N ARG A 277 7.81 -29.60 18.54
CA ARG A 277 6.45 -30.10 18.30
C ARG A 277 6.31 -31.55 18.74
N ASN A 278 5.10 -31.94 19.14
CA ASN A 278 4.75 -33.35 19.38
C ASN A 278 4.56 -34.14 18.06
N ALA A 279 4.16 -35.41 18.18
CA ALA A 279 3.94 -36.30 17.03
C ALA A 279 2.80 -35.82 16.11
N GLU A 280 1.84 -35.07 16.67
CA GLU A 280 0.71 -34.47 15.96
C GLU A 280 1.08 -33.13 15.28
N GLY A 281 2.30 -32.63 15.49
CA GLY A 281 2.79 -31.37 14.92
C GLY A 281 2.39 -30.12 15.71
N HIS A 282 1.82 -30.27 16.90
CA HIS A 282 1.44 -29.13 17.75
C HIS A 282 2.66 -28.58 18.48
N PRO A 283 2.81 -27.24 18.57
CA PRO A 283 3.91 -26.63 19.30
C PRO A 283 3.79 -26.90 20.80
N MET A 284 4.92 -27.13 21.45
CA MET A 284 4.97 -27.53 22.86
C MET A 284 5.33 -26.37 23.79
N SER A 285 4.84 -26.42 25.02
CA SER A 285 5.17 -25.52 26.12
C SER A 285 5.46 -26.29 27.41
N TRP A 286 6.10 -25.63 28.37
CA TRP A 286 6.31 -26.18 29.72
C TRP A 286 5.19 -25.73 30.66
N ASP A 287 4.41 -26.67 31.20
CA ASP A 287 3.40 -26.36 32.21
C ASP A 287 4.04 -26.27 33.62
N MET A 288 3.86 -25.14 34.29
CA MET A 288 4.45 -24.90 35.61
C MET A 288 3.74 -25.64 36.75
N CYS A 289 2.45 -25.95 36.60
CA CYS A 289 1.66 -26.62 37.63
C CYS A 289 1.93 -28.13 37.62
N ASP A 290 1.90 -28.74 36.45
CA ASP A 290 2.12 -30.17 36.25
C ASP A 290 3.60 -30.54 36.07
N GLN A 291 4.48 -29.54 35.88
CA GLN A 291 5.92 -29.69 35.66
C GLN A 291 6.24 -30.68 34.54
N LYS A 292 5.58 -30.51 33.39
CA LYS A 292 5.76 -31.37 32.22
C LYS A 292 5.59 -30.58 30.92
N PHE A 293 6.07 -31.17 29.84
CA PHE A 293 5.79 -30.68 28.49
C PHE A 293 4.34 -31.01 28.10
N VAL A 294 3.65 -30.00 27.58
CA VAL A 294 2.25 -30.10 27.12
C VAL A 294 2.10 -29.42 25.76
N ASP A 295 1.03 -29.75 25.05
CA ASP A 295 0.62 -29.01 23.86
C ASP A 295 0.32 -27.55 24.28
N GLY A 296 1.04 -26.60 23.67
CA GLY A 296 0.96 -25.17 24.00
C GLY A 296 -0.39 -24.54 23.65
N MET A 297 -1.23 -25.22 22.88
CA MET A 297 -2.60 -24.81 22.57
C MET A 297 -3.65 -25.47 23.48
N SER A 298 -3.24 -26.28 24.45
CA SER A 298 -4.18 -26.92 25.38
C SER A 298 -4.89 -25.91 26.27
N VAL A 299 -6.20 -26.09 26.46
CA VAL A 299 -6.98 -25.25 27.37
C VAL A 299 -6.68 -25.61 28.82
N GLY A 300 -6.48 -24.59 29.67
CA GLY A 300 -6.31 -24.76 31.13
C GLY A 300 -4.88 -25.01 31.60
N ILE A 301 -3.89 -24.97 30.70
CA ILE A 301 -2.48 -25.04 31.07
C ILE A 301 -2.02 -23.74 31.73
N SER A 302 -0.94 -23.83 32.51
CA SER A 302 -0.22 -22.69 33.10
C SER A 302 1.21 -22.64 32.52
N PRO A 303 1.38 -22.14 31.28
CA PRO A 303 2.62 -22.28 30.56
C PRO A 303 3.66 -21.30 31.10
N SER A 304 4.92 -21.73 31.18
CA SER A 304 6.03 -20.83 31.51
C SER A 304 6.31 -19.88 30.36
N LEU A 305 6.41 -18.58 30.65
CA LEU A 305 6.92 -17.59 29.69
C LEU A 305 8.44 -17.52 29.67
N ILE A 306 9.12 -17.87 30.76
CA ILE A 306 10.58 -17.76 30.86
C ILE A 306 11.11 -19.14 31.23
N GLY A 307 12.04 -19.66 30.43
CA GLY A 307 12.60 -20.97 30.69
C GLY A 307 13.53 -21.47 29.61
N GLU A 308 14.54 -22.20 30.07
CA GLU A 308 15.40 -23.06 29.27
C GLU A 308 15.17 -24.50 29.72
N HIS A 309 15.02 -25.42 28.77
CA HIS A 309 14.61 -26.78 29.04
C HIS A 309 15.45 -27.76 28.23
N VAL A 310 15.81 -28.88 28.87
CA VAL A 310 16.33 -30.06 28.16
C VAL A 310 15.14 -30.91 27.73
N LEU A 311 14.98 -31.09 26.43
CA LEU A 311 13.91 -31.87 25.81
C LEU A 311 14.10 -33.37 26.06
N PRO A 312 13.03 -34.19 25.95
CA PRO A 312 13.13 -35.65 26.14
C PRO A 312 14.13 -36.36 25.22
N ASP A 313 14.43 -35.78 24.06
CA ASP A 313 15.42 -36.28 23.10
C ASP A 313 16.85 -35.73 23.33
N GLY A 314 17.05 -34.98 24.42
CA GLY A 314 18.35 -34.44 24.84
C GLY A 314 18.74 -33.11 24.21
N ARG A 315 17.93 -32.54 23.30
CA ARG A 315 18.16 -31.20 22.76
C ARG A 315 17.81 -30.11 23.77
N ASN A 316 18.38 -28.92 23.62
CA ASN A 316 18.00 -27.76 24.40
C ASN A 316 16.88 -26.98 23.69
N ALA A 317 16.02 -26.34 24.46
CA ALA A 317 15.03 -25.41 23.97
C ALA A 317 14.85 -24.23 24.93
N LYS A 318 14.53 -23.07 24.37
CA LYS A 318 14.11 -21.89 25.14
C LYS A 318 12.69 -21.50 24.78
N THR A 319 11.98 -20.87 25.71
CA THR A 319 10.74 -20.19 25.35
C THR A 319 11.00 -19.03 24.40
N VAL A 320 10.03 -18.70 23.54
CA VAL A 320 10.11 -17.51 22.67
C VAL A 320 10.39 -16.24 23.49
N PHE A 321 9.73 -16.08 24.63
CA PHE A 321 9.90 -14.90 25.44
C PHE A 321 11.27 -14.85 26.14
N SER A 322 11.87 -15.98 26.53
CA SER A 322 13.30 -16.01 26.92
C SER A 322 14.21 -15.48 25.81
N LEU A 323 14.00 -15.89 24.54
CA LEU A 323 14.79 -15.39 23.41
C LEU A 323 14.60 -13.87 23.21
N MET A 324 13.40 -13.34 23.46
CA MET A 324 13.15 -11.91 23.43
C MET A 324 13.88 -11.16 24.54
N LEU A 325 13.86 -11.69 25.77
CA LEU A 325 14.59 -11.10 26.89
C LEU A 325 16.10 -11.07 26.60
N ASP A 326 16.65 -12.20 26.14
CA ASP A 326 18.06 -12.32 25.74
C ASP A 326 18.44 -11.26 24.69
N LYS A 327 17.53 -10.99 23.73
CA LYS A 327 17.80 -10.05 22.62
C LYS A 327 17.62 -8.59 23.00
N TYR A 328 16.55 -8.24 23.71
CA TYR A 328 16.14 -6.84 23.87
C TYR A 328 16.50 -6.23 25.23
N LEU A 329 16.91 -7.04 26.22
CA LEU A 329 17.57 -6.51 27.42
C LEU A 329 19.05 -6.17 27.18
N ASP A 330 19.59 -6.50 26.01
CA ASP A 330 20.93 -6.08 25.61
C ASP A 330 21.05 -4.55 25.64
N GLU A 331 22.13 -4.05 26.26
CA GLU A 331 22.38 -2.63 26.47
C GLU A 331 22.55 -1.85 25.15
N SER A 332 22.77 -2.52 24.01
CA SER A 332 22.74 -1.88 22.69
C SER A 332 21.37 -1.30 22.31
N TYR A 333 20.29 -1.74 22.97
CA TYR A 333 18.96 -1.17 22.84
C TYR A 333 18.61 -0.15 23.93
N SER A 334 19.52 0.13 24.87
CA SER A 334 19.26 1.15 25.89
C SER A 334 19.04 2.54 25.25
N PRO A 335 18.15 3.38 25.81
CA PRO A 335 17.94 4.75 25.33
C PRO A 335 19.24 5.56 25.17
N GLU A 336 20.20 5.40 26.09
CA GLU A 336 21.48 6.11 26.12
C GLU A 336 22.34 5.76 24.91
N VAL A 337 22.40 4.47 24.53
CA VAL A 337 23.18 4.00 23.38
C VAL A 337 22.50 4.39 22.06
N VAL A 338 21.17 4.29 22.00
CA VAL A 338 20.39 4.50 20.78
C VAL A 338 20.22 5.99 20.43
N SER A 339 20.19 6.86 21.43
CA SER A 339 19.79 8.28 21.29
C SER A 339 20.46 9.03 20.14
N ALA A 340 21.78 8.91 20.00
CA ALA A 340 22.55 9.63 18.97
C ALA A 340 22.19 9.18 17.55
N THR A 341 21.95 7.87 17.37
CA THR A 341 21.63 7.25 16.09
C THR A 341 20.23 7.64 15.62
N VAL A 342 19.24 7.63 16.52
CA VAL A 342 17.86 8.00 16.17
C VAL A 342 17.63 9.52 16.12
N GLY A 343 18.49 10.31 16.78
CA GLY A 343 18.34 11.76 16.89
C GLY A 343 17.26 12.19 17.90
N VAL A 344 16.99 11.37 18.90
CA VAL A 344 15.98 11.60 19.95
C VAL A 344 16.66 11.42 21.30
N ALA A 345 16.50 12.37 22.22
CA ALA A 345 17.12 12.32 23.54
C ALA A 345 16.70 11.05 24.32
N ALA A 346 17.64 10.42 25.03
CA ALA A 346 17.41 9.19 25.79
C ALA A 346 16.23 9.31 26.76
N GLU A 347 16.14 10.43 27.47
CA GLU A 347 15.06 10.72 28.43
C GLU A 347 13.70 10.82 27.75
N THR A 348 13.66 11.24 26.47
CA THR A 348 12.42 11.25 25.68
C THR A 348 12.01 9.85 25.26
N ILE A 349 12.96 9.00 24.86
CA ILE A 349 12.69 7.60 24.51
C ILE A 349 12.11 6.86 25.73
N GLU A 350 12.77 6.98 26.87
CA GLU A 350 12.33 6.38 28.13
C GLU A 350 10.95 6.91 28.55
N ARG A 351 10.76 8.24 28.58
CA ARG A 351 9.48 8.84 28.94
C ARG A 351 8.34 8.37 28.05
N LEU A 352 8.53 8.31 26.72
CA LEU A 352 7.48 7.85 25.81
C LEU A 352 7.05 6.42 26.10
N ALA A 353 8.00 5.52 26.42
CA ALA A 353 7.70 4.14 26.80
C ALA A 353 6.94 4.06 28.14
N LEU A 354 7.40 4.80 29.16
CA LEU A 354 6.78 4.83 30.48
C LEU A 354 5.38 5.45 30.47
N GLU A 355 5.17 6.53 29.71
CA GLU A 355 3.86 7.16 29.54
C GLU A 355 2.86 6.19 28.87
N MET A 356 3.29 5.46 27.83
CA MET A 356 2.44 4.44 27.21
C MET A 356 2.08 3.32 28.18
N ALA A 357 3.06 2.79 28.93
CA ALA A 357 2.80 1.75 29.93
C ALA A 357 1.82 2.24 31.01
N HIS A 358 2.01 3.46 31.51
CA HIS A 358 1.10 4.06 32.47
C HIS A 358 -0.33 4.12 31.92
N VAL A 359 -0.52 4.64 30.71
CA VAL A 359 -1.85 4.73 30.09
C VAL A 359 -2.44 3.34 29.82
N ALA A 360 -1.64 2.36 29.41
CA ALA A 360 -2.10 1.00 29.15
C ALA A 360 -2.59 0.30 30.42
N PHE A 361 -1.86 0.40 31.53
CA PHE A 361 -2.10 -0.40 32.73
C PHE A 361 -2.87 0.33 33.82
N GLU A 362 -2.54 1.60 34.10
CA GLU A 362 -3.17 2.39 35.18
C GLU A 362 -4.47 3.06 34.74
N GLU A 363 -4.63 3.29 33.43
CA GLU A 363 -5.78 4.00 32.86
C GLU A 363 -6.73 3.09 32.05
N THR A 364 -6.66 1.79 32.32
CA THR A 364 -7.44 0.69 31.71
C THR A 364 -8.92 1.03 31.52
N ILE A 365 -9.46 0.69 30.35
CA ILE A 365 -10.89 0.82 30.03
C ILE A 365 -11.58 -0.53 30.26
N THR A 366 -12.82 -0.52 30.73
CA THR A 366 -13.66 -1.73 30.74
C THR A 366 -14.99 -1.45 30.05
N ILE A 367 -15.47 -2.40 29.25
CA ILE A 367 -16.79 -2.37 28.62
C ILE A 367 -17.56 -3.58 29.11
N ALA A 368 -18.67 -3.36 29.85
CA ALA A 368 -19.54 -4.42 30.32
C ALA A 368 -20.26 -5.07 29.14
N CYS A 369 -19.80 -6.25 28.75
CA CYS A 369 -20.36 -7.04 27.65
C CYS A 369 -19.90 -8.47 27.84
N GLU A 370 -20.85 -9.40 27.95
CA GLU A 370 -20.51 -10.82 28.01
C GLU A 370 -20.00 -11.30 26.64
N TRP A 371 -18.90 -12.05 26.65
CA TRP A 371 -18.38 -12.70 25.45
C TRP A 371 -17.68 -14.02 25.80
N THR A 372 -17.53 -14.89 24.81
CA THR A 372 -16.87 -16.19 24.97
C THR A 372 -15.64 -16.23 24.08
N ASP A 373 -14.50 -16.62 24.65
CA ASP A 373 -13.30 -16.82 23.85
C ASP A 373 -13.25 -18.21 23.19
N TRP A 374 -12.26 -18.40 22.32
CA TRP A 374 -12.03 -19.63 21.57
C TRP A 374 -11.90 -20.88 22.47
N ALA A 375 -11.46 -20.71 23.72
CA ALA A 375 -11.28 -21.79 24.69
C ALA A 375 -12.57 -22.10 25.47
N GLY A 376 -13.68 -21.42 25.16
CA GLY A 376 -14.96 -21.59 25.84
C GLY A 376 -15.07 -20.85 27.18
N ARG A 377 -14.09 -20.00 27.52
CA ARG A 377 -14.12 -19.22 28.76
C ARG A 377 -15.07 -18.04 28.57
N LYS A 378 -15.94 -17.82 29.55
CA LYS A 378 -16.86 -16.69 29.58
C LYS A 378 -16.22 -15.51 30.29
N HIS A 379 -16.32 -14.35 29.67
CA HIS A 379 -15.86 -13.07 30.19
C HIS A 379 -17.07 -12.16 30.38
N ASP A 380 -17.11 -11.39 31.46
CA ASP A 380 -18.20 -10.46 31.79
C ASP A 380 -17.99 -9.05 31.20
N LYS A 381 -16.78 -8.78 30.71
CA LYS A 381 -16.37 -7.50 30.13
C LYS A 381 -15.24 -7.65 29.12
N PHE A 382 -15.09 -6.64 28.27
CA PHE A 382 -13.84 -6.39 27.56
C PHE A 382 -12.89 -5.55 28.41
N ILE A 383 -11.61 -5.89 28.41
CA ILE A 383 -10.52 -5.11 28.99
C ILE A 383 -9.88 -4.30 27.86
N GLY A 384 -9.63 -3.02 28.07
CA GLY A 384 -9.04 -2.12 27.08
C GLY A 384 -7.75 -1.50 27.57
N ARG A 385 -6.77 -1.42 26.67
CA ARG A 385 -5.48 -0.75 26.86
C ARG A 385 -5.47 0.48 25.95
N PRO A 386 -5.78 1.69 26.46
CA PRO A 386 -6.12 2.85 25.61
C PRO A 386 -4.93 3.56 24.97
N VAL A 387 -3.93 2.77 24.54
CA VAL A 387 -2.80 3.20 23.73
C VAL A 387 -3.01 2.66 22.32
N SER A 388 -2.98 3.51 21.31
CA SER A 388 -3.09 3.09 19.93
C SER A 388 -2.00 3.70 19.07
N MET A 389 -1.65 2.98 18.00
CA MET A 389 -0.61 3.39 17.07
C MET A 389 -1.13 3.35 15.65
N TYR A 390 -0.56 4.18 14.79
CA TYR A 390 -0.78 4.12 13.36
C TYR A 390 0.52 4.44 12.63
N ALA A 391 0.93 3.57 11.70
CA ALA A 391 2.17 3.71 10.96
C ALA A 391 1.93 3.55 9.46
N MET A 392 2.65 4.30 8.63
CA MET A 392 2.51 4.24 7.16
C MET A 392 3.84 4.40 6.42
N ARG A 393 3.79 4.93 5.19
CA ARG A 393 4.86 4.87 4.20
C ARG A 393 6.21 5.43 4.66
N GLY A 394 6.23 6.40 5.58
CA GLY A 394 7.47 6.92 6.18
C GLY A 394 8.31 5.81 6.82
N VAL A 395 7.68 4.85 7.49
CA VAL A 395 8.36 3.65 8.01
C VAL A 395 8.54 2.61 6.90
N SER A 396 7.52 2.45 6.06
CA SER A 396 7.49 1.37 5.06
C SER A 396 8.53 1.48 3.96
N ALA A 397 8.84 2.67 3.47
CA ALA A 397 9.61 2.89 2.24
C ALA A 397 11.12 2.98 2.47
N HIS A 398 11.59 2.20 3.43
CA HIS A 398 12.99 1.93 3.73
C HIS A 398 13.31 0.46 3.46
N SER A 399 14.57 0.13 3.16
CA SER A 399 14.96 -1.27 3.00
C SER A 399 14.83 -2.09 4.29
N ASN A 400 14.76 -1.45 5.46
CA ASN A 400 14.56 -2.11 6.76
C ASN A 400 13.11 -1.98 7.27
N GLY A 401 12.18 -1.56 6.40
CA GLY A 401 10.82 -1.22 6.79
C GLY A 401 10.00 -2.41 7.28
N PHE A 402 10.26 -3.64 6.81
CA PHE A 402 9.57 -4.84 7.30
C PHE A 402 9.84 -5.07 8.79
N GLN A 403 11.12 -5.06 9.19
CA GLN A 403 11.49 -5.26 10.58
C GLN A 403 11.09 -4.07 11.46
N SER A 404 11.14 -2.85 10.92
CA SER A 404 10.65 -1.66 11.63
C SER A 404 9.15 -1.72 11.93
N ALA A 405 8.34 -2.17 10.96
CA ALA A 405 6.90 -2.37 11.17
C ALA A 405 6.63 -3.43 12.27
N ARG A 406 7.37 -4.54 12.27
CA ARG A 406 7.27 -5.56 13.33
C ARG A 406 7.70 -5.03 14.69
N ALA A 407 8.74 -4.22 14.77
CA ALA A 407 9.19 -3.60 16.03
C ALA A 407 8.11 -2.66 16.62
N ILE A 408 7.41 -1.88 15.79
CA ILE A 408 6.29 -1.04 16.25
C ILE A 408 5.11 -1.91 16.72
N HIS A 409 4.80 -2.99 16.00
CA HIS A 409 3.79 -3.95 16.43
C HIS A 409 4.16 -4.67 17.72
N LEU A 410 5.45 -4.91 17.98
CA LEU A 410 5.94 -5.53 19.21
C LEU A 410 5.54 -4.71 20.45
N ILE A 411 5.60 -3.37 20.38
CA ILE A 411 5.14 -2.51 21.47
C ILE A 411 3.65 -2.73 21.75
N GLN A 412 2.82 -2.78 20.70
CA GLN A 412 1.37 -2.99 20.85
C GLN A 412 1.06 -4.36 21.47
N VAL A 413 1.81 -5.40 21.12
CA VAL A 413 1.64 -6.75 21.69
C VAL A 413 2.07 -6.78 23.15
N LEU A 414 3.21 -6.18 23.51
CA LEU A 414 3.68 -6.10 24.90
C LEU A 414 2.70 -5.35 25.79
N LEU A 415 2.09 -4.28 25.28
CA LEU A 415 1.08 -3.52 26.02
C LEU A 415 -0.32 -4.14 25.99
N GLY A 416 -0.54 -5.21 25.20
CA GLY A 416 -1.86 -5.84 25.05
C GLY A 416 -2.90 -4.98 24.33
N THR A 417 -2.47 -4.09 23.43
CA THR A 417 -3.33 -3.05 22.80
C THR A 417 -3.92 -3.47 21.45
N ILE A 418 -3.76 -4.72 21.03
CA ILE A 418 -4.27 -5.22 19.76
C ILE A 418 -5.73 -5.67 19.90
N ASP A 419 -6.59 -5.09 19.06
CA ASP A 419 -8.01 -5.38 18.94
C ASP A 419 -8.82 -5.28 20.24
N CYS A 420 -8.43 -4.39 21.15
CA CYS A 420 -9.12 -4.13 22.42
C CYS A 420 -9.70 -2.69 22.46
N PRO A 421 -10.60 -2.37 23.41
CA PRO A 421 -11.10 -1.01 23.60
C PRO A 421 -9.96 0.01 23.79
N GLY A 422 -10.03 1.12 23.04
CA GLY A 422 -9.02 2.18 23.03
C GLY A 422 -7.70 1.84 22.32
N GLY A 423 -7.52 0.60 21.86
CA GLY A 423 -6.34 0.10 21.15
C GLY A 423 -6.43 0.25 19.62
N PHE A 424 -5.62 -0.52 18.90
CA PHE A 424 -5.66 -0.61 17.43
C PHE A 424 -6.52 -1.80 16.99
N CYS A 425 -7.62 -1.56 16.29
CA CYS A 425 -8.65 -2.55 16.01
C CYS A 425 -8.67 -2.97 14.53
N ALA A 426 -8.94 -4.24 14.29
CA ALA A 426 -9.13 -4.77 12.94
C ALA A 426 -10.32 -4.13 12.21
N LYS A 427 -10.31 -4.18 10.87
CA LYS A 427 -11.45 -3.86 10.02
C LYS A 427 -11.88 -5.09 9.24
N PRO A 428 -13.18 -5.42 9.15
CA PRO A 428 -13.64 -6.50 8.29
C PRO A 428 -13.10 -6.34 6.85
N PRO A 429 -12.55 -7.40 6.24
CA PRO A 429 -12.71 -8.81 6.61
C PRO A 429 -11.56 -9.37 7.49
N TYR A 430 -10.79 -8.51 8.15
CA TYR A 430 -9.79 -8.88 9.17
C TYR A 430 -10.44 -9.00 10.55
N PRO A 431 -9.87 -9.77 11.49
CA PRO A 431 -8.59 -10.50 11.44
C PRO A 431 -8.54 -11.73 10.50
N LYS A 432 -7.32 -12.19 10.16
CA LYS A 432 -6.98 -13.38 9.36
C LYS A 432 -5.93 -14.26 10.09
N PRO A 433 -5.79 -15.55 9.74
CA PRO A 433 -4.68 -16.38 10.21
C PRO A 433 -3.30 -15.75 9.95
N VAL A 434 -2.30 -16.09 10.77
CA VAL A 434 -0.95 -15.51 10.74
C VAL A 434 0.07 -16.55 10.27
N PRO A 435 0.72 -16.38 9.09
CA PRO A 435 0.25 -15.54 8.00
C PRO A 435 -1.00 -16.11 7.31
N PRO A 436 -1.68 -15.33 6.45
CA PRO A 436 -2.82 -15.84 5.70
C PRO A 436 -2.45 -17.08 4.87
N PRO A 437 -3.37 -18.05 4.68
CA PRO A 437 -3.01 -19.39 4.21
C PRO A 437 -2.72 -19.50 2.70
N ASN A 438 -3.10 -18.49 1.91
CA ASN A 438 -3.04 -18.57 0.44
C ASN A 438 -1.60 -18.54 -0.07
N LYS A 439 -1.23 -19.46 -0.97
CA LYS A 439 0.09 -19.53 -1.60
C LYS A 439 0.08 -18.92 -3.00
N PRO A 440 1.20 -18.30 -3.46
CA PRO A 440 1.28 -17.81 -4.82
C PRO A 440 1.28 -18.97 -5.81
N ALA A 441 0.74 -18.75 -7.01
CA ALA A 441 0.91 -19.69 -8.12
C ALA A 441 2.39 -19.84 -8.50
N GLN A 442 2.86 -21.08 -8.72
CA GLN A 442 4.27 -21.39 -9.00
C GLN A 442 4.54 -21.90 -10.42
N SER A 443 3.48 -22.20 -11.16
CA SER A 443 3.55 -22.74 -12.51
C SER A 443 2.46 -22.19 -13.40
N SER A 444 2.84 -21.97 -14.66
CA SER A 444 2.00 -21.56 -15.78
C SER A 444 2.07 -22.64 -16.87
N ALA A 445 1.06 -22.66 -17.74
CA ALA A 445 1.05 -23.52 -18.93
C ALA A 445 0.18 -22.90 -20.03
N PRO A 446 0.49 -23.14 -21.32
CA PRO A 446 -0.33 -22.71 -22.43
C PRO A 446 -1.82 -23.01 -22.26
N ASN A 447 -2.66 -22.03 -22.61
CA ASN A 447 -4.12 -22.11 -22.57
C ASN A 447 -4.73 -22.62 -21.25
N THR A 448 -3.99 -22.52 -20.15
CA THR A 448 -4.40 -23.09 -18.86
C THR A 448 -4.45 -22.00 -17.79
N PRO A 449 -5.55 -21.84 -17.03
CA PRO A 449 -5.58 -20.97 -15.86
C PRO A 449 -4.59 -21.41 -14.78
N LEU A 450 -4.08 -20.46 -14.00
CA LEU A 450 -3.28 -20.77 -12.82
C LEU A 450 -4.15 -21.48 -11.75
N LYS A 451 -3.55 -22.44 -11.05
CA LYS A 451 -4.21 -23.19 -9.96
C LYS A 451 -4.49 -22.34 -8.71
N ALA A 452 -3.80 -21.20 -8.58
CA ALA A 452 -3.95 -20.23 -7.50
C ALA A 452 -3.82 -18.82 -8.07
N LEU A 453 -4.09 -17.80 -7.26
CA LEU A 453 -3.82 -16.42 -7.64
C LEU A 453 -2.31 -16.19 -7.84
N PRO A 454 -1.90 -15.24 -8.69
CA PRO A 454 -0.48 -14.94 -8.90
C PRO A 454 0.26 -14.47 -7.63
N LEU A 455 -0.47 -13.91 -6.65
CA LEU A 455 0.06 -13.42 -5.38
C LEU A 455 -0.39 -14.32 -4.21
N GLY A 456 0.39 -14.35 -3.14
CA GLY A 456 0.09 -15.10 -1.92
C GLY A 456 1.11 -14.83 -0.82
N TYR A 457 1.13 -15.69 0.20
CA TYR A 457 1.89 -15.58 1.44
C TYR A 457 2.79 -16.81 1.64
N PRO A 458 4.03 -16.79 1.11
CA PRO A 458 5.02 -17.85 1.35
C PRO A 458 5.31 -18.02 2.84
N THR A 459 5.45 -19.26 3.31
CA THR A 459 5.85 -19.61 4.69
C THR A 459 7.15 -20.40 4.74
N ALA A 460 7.64 -20.87 3.60
CA ALA A 460 8.85 -21.64 3.49
C ALA A 460 9.45 -21.53 2.07
N PRO A 461 10.73 -21.91 1.88
CA PRO A 461 11.37 -21.93 0.56
C PRO A 461 10.64 -22.71 -0.54
N GLU A 462 9.85 -23.72 -0.18
CA GLU A 462 9.04 -24.52 -1.11
C GLU A 462 7.95 -23.71 -1.81
N ASP A 463 7.51 -22.60 -1.21
CA ASP A 463 6.45 -21.74 -1.73
C ASP A 463 6.98 -20.72 -2.77
N LEU A 464 8.29 -20.66 -3.00
CA LEU A 464 8.89 -19.68 -3.91
C LEU A 464 8.52 -19.94 -5.37
N VAL A 465 8.46 -18.85 -6.16
CA VAL A 465 8.10 -18.86 -7.59
C VAL A 465 9.39 -18.87 -8.41
N ILE A 466 10.12 -19.98 -8.29
CA ILE A 466 11.41 -20.25 -8.92
C ILE A 466 11.37 -21.54 -9.75
N ASP A 467 12.34 -21.70 -10.65
CA ASP A 467 12.59 -22.96 -11.35
C ASP A 467 13.44 -23.93 -10.52
N GLU A 468 13.69 -25.12 -11.07
CA GLU A 468 14.53 -26.16 -10.45
C GLU A 468 15.98 -25.74 -10.20
N ASN A 469 16.46 -24.70 -10.90
CA ASN A 469 17.78 -24.13 -10.73
C ASN A 469 17.80 -22.96 -9.75
N GLY A 470 16.64 -22.58 -9.20
CA GLY A 470 16.49 -21.45 -8.29
C GLY A 470 16.36 -20.10 -8.99
N LYS A 471 16.13 -20.07 -10.32
CA LYS A 471 15.94 -18.82 -11.06
C LYS A 471 14.50 -18.30 -10.92
N PRO A 472 14.28 -16.98 -10.83
CA PRO A 472 12.93 -16.41 -10.78
C PRO A 472 12.11 -16.78 -12.02
N LYS A 473 10.83 -17.15 -11.81
CA LYS A 473 9.87 -17.36 -12.91
C LYS A 473 9.04 -16.14 -13.23
N ARG A 474 9.05 -15.12 -12.38
CA ARG A 474 8.37 -13.85 -12.61
C ARG A 474 9.32 -12.77 -13.12
N ILE A 475 8.85 -11.94 -14.05
CA ILE A 475 9.62 -10.83 -14.61
C ILE A 475 9.94 -9.75 -13.55
N ASP A 476 9.07 -9.57 -12.56
CA ASP A 476 9.33 -8.65 -11.43
C ASP A 476 10.17 -9.30 -10.32
N LYS A 477 10.52 -10.59 -10.46
CA LYS A 477 11.27 -11.41 -9.49
C LYS A 477 10.63 -11.53 -8.10
N ALA A 478 9.34 -11.20 -7.96
CA ALA A 478 8.62 -11.42 -6.72
C ALA A 478 8.60 -12.92 -6.34
N PHE A 479 8.67 -13.22 -5.04
CA PHE A 479 8.72 -14.59 -4.50
C PHE A 479 9.93 -15.41 -4.99
N SER A 480 11.05 -14.73 -5.24
CA SER A 480 12.35 -15.37 -5.47
C SER A 480 13.27 -15.18 -4.27
N TRP A 481 14.51 -15.69 -4.34
CA TRP A 481 15.52 -15.46 -3.32
C TRP A 481 15.85 -13.98 -3.08
N ASP A 482 15.64 -13.11 -4.07
CA ASP A 482 15.87 -11.67 -3.95
C ASP A 482 14.85 -11.00 -3.00
N SER A 483 13.60 -11.48 -2.98
CA SER A 483 12.48 -10.95 -2.19
C SER A 483 11.40 -12.02 -1.93
N PRO A 484 11.64 -12.94 -0.98
CA PRO A 484 10.77 -14.09 -0.71
C PRO A 484 9.33 -13.74 -0.35
N LEU A 485 9.10 -12.65 0.39
CA LEU A 485 7.78 -12.25 0.93
C LEU A 485 7.18 -11.06 0.17
N ALA A 486 7.39 -11.00 -1.15
CA ALA A 486 6.84 -9.97 -2.03
C ALA A 486 5.32 -10.11 -2.26
N ILE A 487 4.53 -10.11 -1.19
CA ILE A 487 3.09 -10.44 -1.18
C ILE A 487 2.21 -9.50 -2.02
N GLN A 488 2.75 -8.38 -2.52
CA GLN A 488 2.07 -7.46 -3.43
C GLN A 488 2.80 -7.25 -4.78
N GLY A 489 3.82 -8.06 -5.09
CA GLY A 489 4.66 -7.97 -6.30
C GLY A 489 5.46 -6.67 -6.44
N LEU A 490 6.33 -6.58 -7.47
CA LEU A 490 7.40 -5.57 -7.54
C LEU A 490 7.34 -4.70 -8.82
N LEU A 491 6.28 -3.90 -8.96
CA LEU A 491 6.08 -3.05 -10.16
C LEU A 491 7.25 -2.10 -10.47
N HIS A 492 8.01 -1.63 -9.48
CA HIS A 492 9.16 -0.74 -9.71
C HIS A 492 10.31 -1.43 -10.48
N MET A 493 10.39 -2.75 -10.46
CA MET A 493 11.45 -3.51 -11.14
C MET A 493 11.07 -3.98 -12.56
N VAL A 494 9.78 -3.93 -12.93
CA VAL A 494 9.30 -4.59 -14.17
C VAL A 494 9.97 -4.07 -15.44
N ILE A 495 10.17 -2.75 -15.57
CA ILE A 495 10.75 -2.15 -16.78
C ILE A 495 12.24 -2.46 -16.86
N THR A 496 12.97 -2.29 -15.75
CA THR A 496 14.40 -2.59 -15.68
C THR A 496 14.68 -4.05 -16.01
N ASN A 497 13.91 -4.97 -15.43
CA ASN A 497 14.03 -6.40 -15.68
C ASN A 497 13.66 -6.79 -17.13
N ALA A 498 12.56 -6.26 -17.67
CA ALA A 498 12.16 -6.49 -19.05
C ALA A 498 13.17 -5.95 -20.06
N HIS A 499 13.75 -4.78 -19.80
CA HIS A 499 14.81 -4.19 -20.62
C HIS A 499 16.09 -5.04 -20.61
N ASN A 500 16.44 -5.61 -19.45
CA ASN A 500 17.63 -6.43 -19.27
C ASN A 500 17.46 -7.90 -19.71
N TYR A 501 16.24 -8.31 -20.09
CA TYR A 501 15.87 -9.72 -20.30
C TYR A 501 16.17 -10.60 -19.09
N ASP A 502 15.93 -10.07 -17.89
CA ASP A 502 16.27 -10.70 -16.63
C ASP A 502 15.02 -10.90 -15.77
N PRO A 503 14.50 -12.12 -15.62
CA PRO A 503 15.13 -13.40 -15.99
C PRO A 503 14.94 -13.86 -17.45
N TYR A 504 14.05 -13.21 -18.21
CA TYR A 504 13.76 -13.54 -19.60
C TYR A 504 13.14 -12.37 -20.37
N ARG A 505 13.01 -12.51 -21.69
CA ARG A 505 12.32 -11.55 -22.57
C ARG A 505 10.79 -11.74 -22.50
N ILE A 506 10.06 -10.64 -22.35
CA ILE A 506 8.59 -10.58 -22.48
C ILE A 506 8.18 -10.16 -23.91
N ASP A 507 6.94 -10.43 -24.30
CA ASP A 507 6.36 -9.89 -25.56
C ASP A 507 5.60 -8.58 -25.29
N THR A 508 4.73 -8.59 -24.27
CA THR A 508 3.80 -7.49 -24.04
C THR A 508 3.84 -7.01 -22.60
N LEU A 509 3.97 -5.69 -22.41
CA LEU A 509 3.80 -5.00 -21.14
C LEU A 509 2.46 -4.24 -21.14
N MET A 510 1.55 -4.60 -20.24
CA MET A 510 0.28 -3.92 -20.00
C MET A 510 0.36 -3.11 -18.71
N LEU A 511 0.10 -1.80 -18.81
CA LEU A 511 0.04 -0.87 -17.70
C LEU A 511 -1.35 -0.25 -17.58
N PHE A 512 -1.95 -0.30 -16.40
CA PHE A 512 -3.20 0.39 -16.08
C PHE A 512 -2.99 1.36 -14.91
N MET A 513 -3.35 2.63 -15.09
CA MET A 513 -3.24 3.68 -14.05
C MET A 513 -1.85 3.80 -13.40
N ALA A 514 -0.77 3.54 -14.15
CA ALA A 514 0.60 3.59 -13.67
C ALA A 514 1.46 4.56 -14.51
N ASN A 515 1.92 5.65 -13.89
CA ASN A 515 2.78 6.64 -14.54
C ASN A 515 4.28 6.30 -14.39
N MET A 516 4.68 5.11 -14.87
CA MET A 516 6.04 4.57 -14.75
C MET A 516 7.11 5.36 -15.50
N ALA A 517 6.76 6.09 -16.56
CA ALA A 517 7.69 6.96 -17.26
C ALA A 517 7.98 8.27 -16.49
N TRP A 518 7.36 8.48 -15.32
CA TRP A 518 7.50 9.70 -14.52
C TRP A 518 7.61 9.42 -13.02
N ASN A 519 6.50 9.58 -12.28
CA ASN A 519 6.52 9.60 -10.82
C ASN A 519 6.48 8.20 -10.16
N SER A 520 6.04 7.15 -10.87
CA SER A 520 5.92 5.81 -10.30
C SER A 520 7.22 5.00 -10.35
N SER A 521 8.29 5.54 -10.96
CA SER A 521 9.61 4.93 -11.06
C SER A 521 10.62 5.53 -10.09
N MET A 522 11.54 4.70 -9.62
CA MET A 522 12.85 5.15 -9.16
C MET A 522 13.67 5.40 -10.44
N ASN A 523 14.39 6.52 -10.50
CA ASN A 523 15.13 6.97 -11.67
C ASN A 523 14.29 7.21 -12.93
N THR A 524 13.48 8.25 -12.90
CA THR A 524 12.60 8.65 -14.01
C THR A 524 13.31 8.75 -15.36
N ALA A 525 14.52 9.33 -15.41
CA ALA A 525 15.22 9.58 -16.67
C ALA A 525 15.74 8.29 -17.32
N GLU A 526 16.31 7.38 -16.53
CA GLU A 526 16.77 6.09 -17.06
C GLU A 526 15.62 5.20 -17.48
N ILE A 527 14.50 5.19 -16.75
CA ILE A 527 13.31 4.43 -17.15
C ILE A 527 12.77 4.90 -18.51
N GLN A 528 12.74 6.21 -18.79
CA GLN A 528 12.35 6.69 -20.13
C GLN A 528 13.30 6.18 -21.23
N LYS A 529 14.61 6.13 -20.96
CA LYS A 529 15.59 5.56 -21.90
C LYS A 529 15.37 4.07 -22.12
N MET A 530 15.10 3.31 -21.07
CA MET A 530 14.83 1.87 -21.15
C MET A 530 13.58 1.57 -21.98
N LEU A 531 12.52 2.37 -21.83
CA LEU A 531 11.27 2.20 -22.57
C LEU A 531 11.46 2.35 -24.08
N ILE A 532 12.41 3.18 -24.55
CA ILE A 532 12.68 3.41 -25.98
C ILE A 532 13.86 2.60 -26.51
N ALA A 533 14.53 1.83 -25.66
CA ALA A 533 15.73 1.11 -26.05
C ALA A 533 15.43 0.00 -27.05
N LYS A 534 16.31 -0.11 -28.04
CA LYS A 534 16.28 -1.17 -29.06
C LYS A 534 17.41 -2.16 -28.82
N ASP A 535 17.21 -3.40 -29.23
CA ASP A 535 18.26 -4.40 -29.27
C ASP A 535 19.23 -4.05 -30.42
N PRO A 536 20.54 -3.96 -30.18
CA PRO A 536 21.50 -3.69 -31.25
C PRO A 536 21.56 -4.81 -32.29
N ASP A 537 21.14 -6.04 -31.96
CA ASP A 537 21.27 -7.20 -32.84
C ASP A 537 20.16 -7.27 -33.89
N ASP A 538 18.91 -6.94 -33.53
CA ASP A 538 17.75 -7.00 -34.43
C ASP A 538 17.11 -5.63 -34.73
N GLY A 539 17.46 -4.58 -33.99
CA GLY A 539 16.89 -3.23 -34.13
C GLY A 539 15.47 -3.07 -33.59
N GLU A 540 14.89 -4.13 -33.02
CA GLU A 540 13.56 -4.11 -32.41
C GLU A 540 13.62 -3.54 -30.98
N TYR A 541 12.48 -3.08 -30.47
CA TYR A 541 12.42 -2.63 -29.09
C TYR A 541 12.66 -3.79 -28.12
N ARG A 542 13.45 -3.53 -27.06
CA ARG A 542 13.70 -4.51 -25.99
C ARG A 542 12.41 -4.93 -25.30
N ILE A 543 11.49 -3.99 -25.09
CA ILE A 543 10.10 -4.28 -24.71
C ILE A 543 9.26 -4.19 -26.00
N PRO A 544 8.82 -5.33 -26.59
CA PRO A 544 8.29 -5.33 -27.95
C PRO A 544 6.99 -4.54 -28.09
N PHE A 545 6.05 -4.69 -27.16
CA PHE A 545 4.76 -4.01 -27.22
C PHE A 545 4.29 -3.50 -25.85
N ILE A 546 3.91 -2.22 -25.78
CA ILE A 546 3.46 -1.56 -24.56
C ILE A 546 2.01 -1.09 -24.72
N ILE A 547 1.15 -1.53 -23.81
CA ILE A 547 -0.25 -1.11 -23.73
C ILE A 547 -0.41 -0.23 -22.51
N VAL A 548 -1.03 0.94 -22.67
CA VAL A 548 -1.33 1.86 -21.58
C VAL A 548 -2.82 2.14 -21.53
N SER A 549 -3.45 1.78 -20.42
CA SER A 549 -4.81 2.18 -20.08
C SER A 549 -4.77 3.33 -19.08
N ASP A 550 -5.19 4.52 -19.51
CA ASP A 550 -5.20 5.75 -18.72
C ASP A 550 -6.41 6.62 -19.12
N ALA A 551 -6.88 7.46 -18.20
CA ALA A 551 -7.94 8.43 -18.48
C ALA A 551 -7.38 9.74 -19.07
N PHE A 552 -6.08 10.01 -18.88
CA PHE A 552 -5.44 11.27 -19.25
C PHE A 552 -4.16 11.06 -20.07
N HIS A 553 -3.80 12.05 -20.89
CA HIS A 553 -2.52 12.13 -21.60
C HIS A 553 -1.38 12.42 -20.60
N SER A 554 -0.99 11.38 -19.86
CA SER A 554 0.14 11.37 -18.91
C SER A 554 1.47 11.16 -19.63
N GLU A 555 2.59 11.31 -18.92
CA GLU A 555 3.93 11.08 -19.50
C GLU A 555 4.06 9.65 -20.08
N THR A 556 3.59 8.63 -19.36
CA THR A 556 3.64 7.22 -19.81
C THR A 556 2.90 6.97 -21.13
N VAL A 557 1.82 7.70 -21.43
CA VAL A 557 1.05 7.52 -22.67
C VAL A 557 1.93 7.66 -23.92
N ASN A 558 2.93 8.55 -23.89
CA ASN A 558 3.84 8.76 -25.03
C ASN A 558 4.75 7.57 -25.35
N PHE A 559 4.87 6.62 -24.42
CA PHE A 559 5.68 5.41 -24.58
C PHE A 559 4.85 4.18 -24.99
N ALA A 560 3.52 4.33 -25.10
CA ALA A 560 2.64 3.25 -25.52
C ALA A 560 2.78 2.93 -27.01
N ASP A 561 2.61 1.66 -27.35
CA ASP A 561 2.25 1.20 -28.69
C ASP A 561 0.74 1.33 -28.90
N LEU A 562 -0.05 0.94 -27.90
CA LEU A 562 -1.51 1.01 -27.89
C LEU A 562 -2.01 1.73 -26.63
N VAL A 563 -2.83 2.76 -26.81
CA VAL A 563 -3.47 3.51 -25.73
C VAL A 563 -4.95 3.17 -25.69
N LEU A 564 -5.42 2.78 -24.51
CA LEU A 564 -6.83 2.45 -24.24
C LEU A 564 -7.40 3.52 -23.30
N PRO A 565 -8.28 4.41 -23.78
CA PRO A 565 -8.73 5.53 -22.97
C PRO A 565 -9.76 5.08 -21.92
N ASP A 566 -9.41 5.25 -20.64
CA ASP A 566 -10.28 5.01 -19.50
C ASP A 566 -11.24 6.19 -19.25
N THR A 567 -12.26 5.92 -18.47
CA THR A 567 -13.25 6.88 -17.98
C THR A 567 -12.75 7.62 -16.74
N THR A 568 -13.36 8.76 -16.42
CA THR A 568 -13.25 9.31 -15.06
C THR A 568 -14.15 8.50 -14.10
N TYR A 569 -14.02 8.74 -12.79
CA TYR A 569 -14.81 8.00 -11.80
C TYR A 569 -16.30 8.33 -11.77
N LEU A 570 -16.71 9.41 -12.46
CA LEU A 570 -18.10 9.88 -12.55
C LEU A 570 -18.85 9.29 -13.75
N GLU A 571 -18.16 8.50 -14.58
CA GLU A 571 -18.61 7.99 -15.88
C GLU A 571 -18.68 6.45 -15.93
N ARG A 572 -18.44 5.74 -14.81
CA ARG A 572 -18.29 4.29 -14.78
C ARG A 572 -19.02 3.56 -13.67
N TYR A 573 -19.27 2.28 -13.91
CA TYR A 573 -19.56 1.30 -12.87
C TYR A 573 -18.24 0.81 -12.25
N ASP A 574 -18.20 0.73 -10.93
CA ASP A 574 -17.05 0.19 -10.17
C ASP A 574 -17.54 -0.20 -8.77
N THR A 575 -16.82 -1.05 -8.05
CA THR A 575 -17.18 -1.44 -6.68
C THR A 575 -15.99 -1.40 -5.72
N LEU A 576 -16.29 -1.28 -4.44
CA LEU A 576 -15.32 -1.21 -3.35
C LEU A 576 -15.59 -2.38 -2.42
N SER A 577 -15.12 -3.55 -2.86
CA SER A 577 -15.58 -4.87 -2.46
C SER A 577 -14.92 -5.39 -1.17
N MET A 578 -15.68 -6.20 -0.42
CA MET A 578 -15.15 -7.05 0.67
C MET A 578 -14.11 -8.08 0.23
N LEU A 579 -14.05 -8.43 -1.06
CA LEU A 579 -13.08 -9.39 -1.61
C LEU A 579 -11.74 -8.75 -2.02
N ASP A 580 -11.65 -7.42 -1.98
CA ASP A 580 -10.44 -6.69 -2.33
C ASP A 580 -10.12 -5.71 -1.21
N ARG A 581 -10.72 -4.53 -1.28
CA ARG A 581 -10.55 -3.46 -0.32
C ARG A 581 -11.94 -2.86 -0.10
N PRO A 582 -12.53 -3.02 1.08
CA PRO A 582 -13.83 -2.44 1.39
C PRO A 582 -13.72 -0.99 1.91
N ILE A 583 -14.85 -0.42 2.30
CA ILE A 583 -14.93 0.84 3.07
C ILE A 583 -15.29 0.58 4.54
N SER A 584 -15.00 -0.63 5.03
CA SER A 584 -15.33 -1.06 6.39
C SER A 584 -14.75 -0.14 7.46
N GLU A 585 -15.52 0.01 8.53
CA GLU A 585 -15.08 0.62 9.79
C GLU A 585 -14.76 -0.50 10.80
N THR A 586 -14.16 -0.15 11.93
CA THR A 586 -13.74 -1.15 12.93
C THR A 586 -14.91 -1.95 13.51
N ASP A 587 -16.11 -1.35 13.55
CA ASP A 587 -17.32 -1.93 14.13
C ASP A 587 -18.38 -2.36 13.10
N ALA A 588 -18.10 -2.21 11.79
CA ALA A 588 -19.09 -2.48 10.75
C ALA A 588 -18.48 -2.97 9.43
N VAL A 589 -19.11 -4.00 8.85
CA VAL A 589 -18.84 -4.44 7.48
C VAL A 589 -19.45 -3.43 6.52
N CYS A 590 -18.65 -2.81 5.66
CA CYS A 590 -19.13 -1.81 4.71
C CYS A 590 -18.49 -1.97 3.33
N ASP A 591 -19.30 -1.95 2.28
CA ASP A 591 -18.83 -1.84 0.90
C ASP A 591 -19.68 -0.80 0.14
N SER A 592 -19.18 -0.38 -1.03
CA SER A 592 -19.87 0.65 -1.82
C SER A 592 -19.70 0.43 -3.32
N ILE A 593 -20.55 1.12 -4.08
CA ILE A 593 -20.50 1.15 -5.53
C ILE A 593 -20.18 2.56 -6.04
N ARG A 594 -19.66 2.62 -7.25
CA ARG A 594 -19.70 3.80 -8.11
C ARG A 594 -20.55 3.46 -9.31
N HIS A 595 -21.47 4.35 -9.67
CA HIS A 595 -22.22 4.26 -10.91
C HIS A 595 -22.07 5.55 -11.72
N PRO A 596 -22.28 5.50 -13.05
CA PRO A 596 -22.19 6.68 -13.88
C PRO A 596 -23.20 7.74 -13.44
N ILE A 597 -22.69 8.92 -13.08
CA ILE A 597 -23.48 10.15 -12.86
C ILE A 597 -23.62 10.92 -14.17
N LEU A 598 -22.59 10.85 -15.01
CA LEU A 598 -22.55 11.39 -16.35
C LEU A 598 -22.39 10.26 -17.35
N LYS A 599 -23.00 10.42 -18.53
CA LYS A 599 -22.68 9.59 -19.69
C LYS A 599 -21.35 10.08 -20.28
N PRO A 600 -20.43 9.18 -20.69
CA PRO A 600 -19.26 9.57 -21.46
C PRO A 600 -19.66 10.39 -22.70
N ASP A 601 -18.93 11.47 -22.94
CA ASP A 601 -19.07 12.36 -24.10
C ASP A 601 -18.07 12.03 -25.23
N ARG A 602 -17.33 10.93 -25.07
CA ARG A 602 -16.17 10.52 -25.87
C ARG A 602 -16.19 9.01 -26.05
N ASP A 603 -15.40 8.51 -26.99
CA ASP A 603 -15.31 7.08 -27.31
C ASP A 603 -14.36 6.36 -26.35
N VAL A 604 -14.77 6.24 -25.09
CA VAL A 604 -13.96 5.72 -23.98
C VAL A 604 -14.70 4.60 -23.26
N ARG A 605 -13.94 3.68 -22.63
CA ARG A 605 -14.51 2.55 -21.88
C ARG A 605 -13.79 2.38 -20.56
N ALA A 606 -14.53 2.02 -19.52
CA ALA A 606 -13.92 1.70 -18.23
C ALA A 606 -13.00 0.50 -18.36
N TRP A 607 -11.81 0.53 -17.74
CA TRP A 607 -10.85 -0.57 -17.86
C TRP A 607 -11.43 -1.93 -17.44
N GLN A 608 -12.26 -1.95 -16.39
CA GLN A 608 -12.92 -3.17 -15.91
C GLN A 608 -13.86 -3.77 -16.95
N GLU A 609 -14.56 -2.93 -17.73
CA GLU A 609 -15.41 -3.38 -18.85
C GLU A 609 -14.57 -4.04 -19.94
N VAL A 610 -13.42 -3.43 -20.27
CA VAL A 610 -12.47 -3.97 -21.27
C VAL A 610 -11.94 -5.33 -20.84
N LEU A 611 -11.63 -5.52 -19.55
CA LEU A 611 -11.17 -6.82 -19.02
C LEU A 611 -12.23 -7.91 -19.14
N VAL A 612 -13.49 -7.60 -18.82
CA VAL A 612 -14.61 -8.57 -18.93
C VAL A 612 -14.83 -8.97 -20.38
N GLU A 613 -14.83 -8.01 -21.31
CA GLU A 613 -14.97 -8.31 -22.74
C GLU A 613 -13.79 -9.14 -23.28
N LEU A 614 -12.55 -8.76 -22.95
CA LEU A 614 -11.35 -9.51 -23.34
C LEU A 614 -11.35 -10.93 -22.79
N ALA A 615 -11.81 -11.14 -21.55
CA ALA A 615 -11.92 -12.47 -20.96
C ALA A 615 -12.88 -13.37 -21.75
N GLY A 616 -14.01 -12.83 -22.22
CA GLY A 616 -14.93 -13.53 -23.11
C GLY A 616 -14.30 -13.84 -24.47
N ARG A 617 -13.63 -12.87 -25.09
CA ARG A 617 -12.92 -13.05 -26.37
C ARG A 617 -11.79 -14.08 -26.29
N LEU A 618 -11.08 -14.13 -25.17
CA LEU A 618 -9.97 -15.06 -24.90
C LEU A 618 -10.42 -16.41 -24.30
N GLN A 619 -11.73 -16.65 -24.21
CA GLN A 619 -12.31 -17.93 -23.77
C GLN A 619 -11.88 -18.34 -22.36
N PHE A 620 -11.85 -17.38 -21.43
CA PHE A 620 -11.50 -17.66 -20.03
C PHE A 620 -12.58 -18.53 -19.38
N PRO A 621 -12.24 -19.67 -18.76
CA PRO A 621 -13.23 -20.61 -18.21
C PRO A 621 -14.22 -19.97 -17.22
N ALA A 622 -13.78 -19.01 -16.40
CA ALA A 622 -14.67 -18.30 -15.47
C ALA A 622 -15.65 -17.33 -16.15
N PHE A 623 -15.47 -17.03 -17.44
CA PHE A 623 -16.23 -16.00 -18.19
C PHE A 623 -17.01 -16.56 -19.38
N VAL A 624 -16.89 -17.86 -19.67
CA VAL A 624 -17.63 -18.52 -20.76
C VAL A 624 -18.31 -19.79 -20.27
N ASN A 625 -19.38 -20.20 -20.96
CA ASN A 625 -20.03 -21.47 -20.71
C ASN A 625 -19.29 -22.64 -21.40
N LYS A 626 -19.81 -23.85 -21.25
CA LYS A 626 -19.25 -25.07 -21.89
C LYS A 626 -19.21 -25.01 -23.43
N GLN A 627 -19.96 -24.10 -24.05
CA GLN A 627 -19.98 -23.87 -25.50
C GLN A 627 -19.08 -22.70 -25.93
N GLY A 628 -18.32 -22.09 -25.01
CA GLY A 628 -17.44 -20.96 -25.30
C GLY A 628 -18.15 -19.61 -25.46
N LYS A 629 -19.45 -19.54 -25.13
CA LYS A 629 -20.19 -18.27 -25.17
C LYS A 629 -19.95 -17.48 -23.88
N PRO A 630 -19.66 -16.17 -23.94
CA PRO A 630 -19.60 -15.31 -22.77
C PRO A 630 -20.86 -15.41 -21.90
N ILE A 631 -20.67 -15.57 -20.59
CA ILE A 631 -21.78 -15.68 -19.62
C ILE A 631 -22.12 -14.35 -18.93
N TYR A 632 -21.19 -13.39 -18.96
CA TYR A 632 -21.42 -12.03 -18.48
C TYR A 632 -21.57 -11.10 -19.68
N LYS A 633 -22.61 -10.26 -19.64
CA LYS A 633 -22.87 -9.28 -20.68
C LYS A 633 -21.91 -8.08 -20.62
N ASP A 634 -21.66 -7.59 -19.41
CA ASP A 634 -20.89 -6.38 -19.10
C ASP A 634 -20.33 -6.48 -17.67
N TYR A 635 -19.57 -5.47 -17.23
CA TYR A 635 -18.98 -5.45 -15.89
C TYR A 635 -20.03 -5.42 -14.76
N LYS A 636 -21.16 -4.73 -14.95
CA LYS A 636 -22.23 -4.69 -13.93
C LYS A 636 -22.81 -6.09 -13.74
N ASP A 637 -23.09 -6.78 -14.84
CA ASP A 637 -23.59 -8.15 -14.86
C ASP A 637 -22.59 -9.13 -14.22
N PHE A 638 -21.30 -8.96 -14.48
CA PHE A 638 -20.24 -9.71 -13.81
C PHE A 638 -20.25 -9.52 -12.29
N ILE A 639 -20.33 -8.28 -11.80
CA ILE A 639 -20.31 -8.01 -10.35
C ILE A 639 -21.51 -8.62 -9.63
N ILE A 640 -22.69 -8.63 -10.26
CA ILE A 640 -23.92 -9.18 -9.68
C ILE A 640 -23.83 -10.71 -9.59
N ASN A 641 -23.40 -11.36 -10.69
CA ASN A 641 -23.56 -12.80 -10.88
C ASN A 641 -22.30 -13.63 -10.55
N TYR A 642 -21.11 -13.02 -10.53
CA TYR A 642 -19.91 -13.74 -10.16
C TYR A 642 -19.91 -14.08 -8.67
N GLU A 643 -19.65 -15.35 -8.37
CA GLU A 643 -19.49 -15.84 -7.01
C GLU A 643 -18.10 -16.47 -6.85
N ARG A 644 -17.35 -16.04 -5.84
CA ARG A 644 -16.06 -16.67 -5.48
C ARG A 644 -16.29 -18.06 -4.89
N GLU A 645 -17.35 -18.15 -4.08
CA GLU A 645 -17.87 -19.35 -3.43
C GLU A 645 -19.40 -19.25 -3.43
N PRO A 646 -20.16 -20.35 -3.34
CA PRO A 646 -21.62 -20.30 -3.33
C PRO A 646 -22.17 -19.28 -2.32
N GLY A 647 -22.93 -18.29 -2.82
CA GLY A 647 -23.51 -17.21 -2.03
C GLY A 647 -22.58 -16.03 -1.74
N ILE A 648 -21.30 -16.06 -2.12
CA ILE A 648 -20.30 -15.02 -1.83
C ILE A 648 -19.88 -14.30 -3.11
N GLY A 649 -20.45 -13.11 -3.31
CA GLY A 649 -20.10 -12.20 -4.41
C GLY A 649 -19.14 -11.08 -4.01
N PHE A 650 -18.94 -10.12 -4.91
CA PHE A 650 -18.13 -8.93 -4.64
C PHE A 650 -18.80 -7.94 -3.66
N LEU A 651 -20.12 -7.79 -3.74
CA LEU A 651 -20.92 -6.90 -2.90
C LEU A 651 -21.70 -7.70 -1.86
N SER A 652 -21.70 -7.22 -0.62
CA SER A 652 -22.23 -7.92 0.55
C SER A 652 -23.68 -7.57 0.86
N GLY A 653 -24.16 -6.40 0.43
CA GLY A 653 -25.50 -5.91 0.70
C GLY A 653 -26.55 -6.52 -0.24
N TRP A 654 -27.77 -6.69 0.26
CA TRP A 654 -28.95 -7.14 -0.51
C TRP A 654 -28.72 -8.35 -1.42
N ARG A 655 -28.14 -9.42 -0.85
CA ARG A 655 -28.02 -10.75 -1.46
C ARG A 655 -29.33 -11.55 -1.33
N GLY A 656 -29.36 -12.74 -1.93
CA GLY A 656 -30.55 -13.59 -2.04
C GLY A 656 -31.47 -13.10 -3.16
N GLU A 657 -32.22 -14.00 -3.80
CA GLU A 657 -33.06 -13.66 -4.98
C GLU A 657 -34.02 -12.47 -4.73
N ASN A 658 -34.44 -12.28 -3.48
CA ASN A 658 -35.34 -11.19 -3.06
C ASN A 658 -34.62 -9.96 -2.48
N GLY A 659 -33.30 -10.03 -2.25
CA GLY A 659 -32.50 -8.95 -1.64
C GLY A 659 -32.64 -8.83 -0.12
N ASP A 660 -33.12 -9.86 0.56
CA ASP A 660 -33.37 -9.92 2.01
C ASP A 660 -32.21 -10.51 2.82
N GLN A 661 -31.15 -10.99 2.16
CA GLN A 661 -29.96 -11.54 2.79
C GLN A 661 -28.76 -10.59 2.66
N HIS A 662 -27.76 -10.78 3.51
CA HIS A 662 -26.53 -9.98 3.53
C HIS A 662 -25.32 -10.88 3.78
N LEU A 663 -24.15 -10.45 3.31
CA LEU A 663 -22.85 -11.14 3.40
C LEU A 663 -22.78 -12.43 2.58
N ARG A 664 -23.75 -13.34 2.76
CA ARG A 664 -23.93 -14.57 2.00
C ARG A 664 -25.38 -14.69 1.50
N GLY A 665 -25.53 -15.13 0.26
CA GLY A 665 -26.81 -15.42 -0.39
C GLY A 665 -26.67 -15.39 -1.91
N GLU A 666 -27.64 -15.96 -2.64
CA GLU A 666 -27.61 -16.04 -4.11
C GLU A 666 -27.51 -14.65 -4.79
N PRO A 667 -27.06 -14.57 -6.04
CA PRO A 667 -27.05 -13.33 -6.82
C PRO A 667 -28.44 -12.66 -6.91
N ASN A 668 -28.49 -11.36 -6.62
CA ASN A 668 -29.71 -10.56 -6.72
C ASN A 668 -29.62 -9.61 -7.93
N GLN A 669 -30.51 -9.77 -8.91
CA GLN A 669 -30.52 -8.92 -10.11
C GLN A 669 -30.86 -7.44 -9.83
N LYS A 670 -31.43 -7.14 -8.66
CA LYS A 670 -31.73 -5.77 -8.19
C LYS A 670 -30.70 -5.26 -7.17
N GLN A 671 -29.60 -5.98 -6.96
CA GLN A 671 -28.59 -5.60 -5.96
C GLN A 671 -28.09 -4.17 -6.21
N TRP A 672 -27.76 -3.85 -7.46
CA TRP A 672 -27.20 -2.55 -7.81
C TRP A 672 -28.17 -1.39 -7.55
N GLU A 673 -29.44 -1.58 -7.90
CA GLU A 673 -30.51 -0.61 -7.64
C GLU A 673 -30.70 -0.43 -6.13
N ALA A 674 -30.64 -1.51 -5.34
CA ALA A 674 -30.69 -1.41 -3.89
C ALA A 674 -29.55 -0.57 -3.32
N TYR A 675 -28.31 -0.72 -3.82
CA TYR A 675 -27.22 0.17 -3.43
C TYR A 675 -27.50 1.63 -3.79
N ILE A 676 -28.03 1.92 -4.99
CA ILE A 676 -28.38 3.30 -5.41
C ILE A 676 -29.43 3.91 -4.47
N ASP A 677 -30.47 3.15 -4.15
CA ASP A 677 -31.55 3.57 -3.24
C ASP A 677 -31.01 3.87 -1.83
N HIS A 678 -29.89 3.24 -1.45
CA HIS A 678 -29.19 3.44 -0.18
C HIS A 678 -27.93 4.30 -0.32
N GLN A 679 -27.94 5.24 -1.27
CA GLN A 679 -26.89 6.25 -1.42
C GLN A 679 -25.50 5.68 -1.75
N SER A 680 -25.49 4.58 -2.48
CA SER A 680 -24.34 3.88 -3.06
C SER A 680 -23.45 3.12 -2.06
N PHE A 681 -23.91 2.83 -0.85
CA PHE A 681 -23.16 2.02 0.11
C PHE A 681 -24.07 1.06 0.89
N PHE A 682 -23.44 0.02 1.45
CA PHE A 682 -24.05 -0.91 2.39
C PHE A 682 -23.27 -0.88 3.70
N GLN A 683 -23.98 -1.09 4.82
CA GLN A 683 -23.39 -1.13 6.14
C GLN A 683 -24.11 -2.18 7.00
N TYR A 684 -23.34 -3.08 7.60
CA TYR A 684 -23.78 -4.05 8.59
C TYR A 684 -22.98 -3.87 9.88
N HIS A 685 -23.63 -3.42 10.94
CA HIS A 685 -22.97 -3.22 12.24
C HIS A 685 -22.78 -4.55 12.97
N LEU A 686 -21.56 -4.79 13.44
CA LEU A 686 -21.26 -5.95 14.27
C LEU A 686 -21.95 -5.80 15.64
N PRO A 687 -22.53 -6.89 16.18
CA PRO A 687 -22.97 -6.95 17.57
C PRO A 687 -21.83 -6.56 18.53
N GLU A 688 -22.14 -5.86 19.62
CA GLU A 688 -21.14 -5.37 20.58
C GLU A 688 -20.19 -6.46 21.07
N LYS A 689 -20.74 -7.65 21.37
CA LYS A 689 -19.99 -8.84 21.80
C LYS A 689 -18.97 -9.37 20.78
N MET A 690 -18.96 -8.88 19.55
CA MET A 690 -18.03 -9.28 18.48
C MET A 690 -17.02 -8.18 18.10
N ARG A 691 -17.03 -7.01 18.76
CA ARG A 691 -16.25 -5.84 18.32
C ARG A 691 -14.78 -5.84 18.71
N TYR A 692 -14.40 -6.67 19.68
CA TYR A 692 -13.06 -6.74 20.24
C TYR A 692 -12.59 -8.18 20.41
N TYR A 693 -11.27 -8.33 20.55
CA TYR A 693 -10.57 -9.61 20.65
C TYR A 693 -10.96 -10.58 19.54
N ARG A 694 -11.24 -10.08 18.32
CA ARG A 694 -11.85 -10.87 17.23
C ARG A 694 -11.01 -12.05 16.80
N PHE A 695 -9.70 -11.98 17.01
CA PHE A 695 -8.75 -13.07 16.76
C PHE A 695 -8.95 -14.27 17.72
N ALA A 696 -9.65 -14.06 18.83
CA ALA A 696 -9.90 -15.04 19.89
C ALA A 696 -11.38 -15.12 20.31
N ASN A 697 -12.25 -14.29 19.76
CA ASN A 697 -13.66 -14.20 20.10
C ASN A 697 -14.46 -15.24 19.34
N LYS A 698 -15.06 -16.20 20.04
CA LYS A 698 -15.72 -17.35 19.42
C LYS A 698 -16.87 -16.93 18.49
N ASP A 699 -17.72 -16.02 18.95
CA ASP A 699 -18.87 -15.55 18.18
C ASP A 699 -18.43 -14.85 16.88
N TYR A 700 -17.36 -14.05 16.94
CA TYR A 700 -16.80 -13.42 15.75
C TYR A 700 -16.16 -14.43 14.80
N LEU A 701 -15.41 -15.41 15.33
CA LEU A 701 -14.76 -16.43 14.52
C LEU A 701 -15.78 -17.28 13.74
N GLU A 702 -16.90 -17.63 14.38
CA GLU A 702 -18.02 -18.33 13.72
C GLU A 702 -18.68 -17.45 12.65
N PHE A 703 -18.97 -16.19 12.96
CA PHE A 703 -19.46 -15.20 12.00
C PHE A 703 -18.52 -15.03 10.80
N ALA A 704 -17.21 -14.97 11.03
CA ALA A 704 -16.21 -14.79 9.99
C ALA A 704 -16.12 -16.01 9.05
N VAL A 705 -16.44 -17.22 9.52
CA VAL A 705 -16.60 -18.40 8.66
C VAL A 705 -17.86 -18.29 7.82
N GLU A 706 -18.98 -17.90 8.41
CA GLU A 706 -20.24 -17.69 7.70
C GLU A 706 -20.10 -16.62 6.60
N ALA A 707 -19.39 -15.54 6.88
CA ALA A 707 -19.10 -14.48 5.91
C ALA A 707 -17.96 -14.82 4.93
N ALA A 708 -17.38 -16.03 4.99
CA ALA A 708 -16.25 -16.49 4.16
C ALA A 708 -15.00 -15.58 4.23
N TYR A 709 -14.77 -14.98 5.40
CA TYR A 709 -13.57 -14.22 5.70
C TYR A 709 -12.42 -15.16 6.09
N ILE A 710 -12.72 -16.23 6.83
CA ILE A 710 -11.74 -17.23 7.25
C ILE A 710 -12.28 -18.63 6.99
N PRO A 711 -11.42 -19.64 6.77
CA PRO A 711 -11.87 -20.98 6.43
C PRO A 711 -12.43 -21.75 7.63
N LYS A 712 -11.97 -21.43 8.85
CA LYS A 712 -12.31 -22.12 10.09
C LYS A 712 -12.35 -21.16 11.27
N ALA A 713 -13.19 -21.48 12.25
CA ALA A 713 -13.33 -20.75 13.51
C ALA A 713 -12.26 -21.20 14.52
N GLU A 714 -10.99 -20.94 14.20
CA GLU A 714 -9.83 -21.25 15.04
C GLU A 714 -9.19 -19.95 15.55
N PRO A 715 -8.59 -19.94 16.75
CA PRO A 715 -7.90 -18.76 17.26
C PRO A 715 -6.71 -18.38 16.37
N MET A 716 -6.46 -17.09 16.22
CA MET A 716 -5.31 -16.57 15.48
C MET A 716 -4.27 -16.10 16.48
N LEU A 717 -3.20 -16.89 16.61
CA LEU A 717 -2.10 -16.60 17.51
C LEU A 717 -1.16 -15.55 16.89
N MET A 718 -0.70 -14.59 17.70
CA MET A 718 0.30 -13.61 17.28
C MET A 718 1.71 -14.21 17.37
N GLU A 719 2.50 -14.03 16.32
CA GLU A 719 3.85 -14.59 16.20
C GLU A 719 4.92 -13.55 16.58
N LEU A 720 5.28 -13.49 17.86
CA LEU A 720 6.42 -12.68 18.33
C LEU A 720 7.72 -13.17 17.67
N TYR A 721 7.89 -14.49 17.66
CA TYR A 721 8.94 -15.20 16.93
C TYR A 721 8.36 -15.85 15.67
N SER A 722 8.85 -15.47 14.49
CA SER A 722 8.30 -15.94 13.21
C SER A 722 9.08 -17.16 12.69
N GLU A 723 8.50 -18.35 12.83
CA GLU A 723 9.05 -19.59 12.27
C GLU A 723 9.18 -19.53 10.73
N PRO A 724 8.24 -18.94 9.96
CA PRO A 724 8.44 -18.70 8.53
C PRO A 724 9.75 -18.01 8.19
N LEU A 725 10.12 -16.94 8.91
CA LEU A 725 11.38 -16.25 8.68
C LEU A 725 12.58 -17.14 9.01
N GLN A 726 12.52 -17.88 10.11
CA GLN A 726 13.60 -18.80 10.47
C GLN A 726 13.83 -19.88 9.40
N ARG A 727 12.79 -20.41 8.76
CA ARG A 727 12.96 -21.39 7.66
C ARG A 727 13.73 -20.81 6.49
N PHE A 728 13.44 -19.57 6.09
CA PHE A 728 14.22 -18.87 5.07
C PHE A 728 15.65 -18.60 5.54
N ARG A 729 15.86 -18.22 6.80
CA ARG A 729 17.18 -18.01 7.39
C ARG A 729 18.05 -19.28 7.33
N LEU A 730 17.48 -20.42 7.72
CA LEU A 730 18.13 -21.75 7.65
C LEU A 730 18.49 -22.13 6.21
N ALA A 731 17.65 -21.77 5.23
CA ALA A 731 17.94 -21.98 3.82
C ALA A 731 19.15 -21.15 3.36
N GLY A 732 19.23 -19.88 3.79
CA GLY A 732 20.40 -19.03 3.59
C GLY A 732 21.68 -19.61 4.17
N GLN A 733 21.59 -20.20 5.37
CA GLN A 733 22.69 -20.87 6.04
C GLN A 733 23.06 -22.21 5.36
N GLY A 734 22.17 -22.78 4.55
CA GLY A 734 22.38 -24.04 3.83
C GLY A 734 22.17 -25.29 4.67
N VAL A 735 21.44 -25.18 5.79
CA VAL A 735 21.14 -26.29 6.69
C VAL A 735 19.67 -26.73 6.62
N TYR A 736 18.82 -25.98 5.93
CA TYR A 736 17.40 -26.30 5.78
C TYR A 736 17.16 -27.59 5.00
N GLN A 737 16.17 -28.38 5.42
CA GLN A 737 15.75 -29.63 4.76
C GLN A 737 14.79 -29.35 3.59
N GLY A 738 15.21 -28.50 2.66
CA GLY A 738 14.42 -28.08 1.51
C GLY A 738 15.24 -27.26 0.51
N PRO A 739 14.61 -26.51 -0.41
CA PRO A 739 15.32 -25.65 -1.34
C PRO A 739 16.23 -24.66 -0.60
N CYS A 740 17.48 -24.54 -1.07
CA CYS A 740 18.46 -23.58 -0.57
C CYS A 740 19.04 -22.78 -1.74
N PRO A 741 19.30 -21.47 -1.58
CA PRO A 741 19.97 -20.69 -2.61
C PRO A 741 21.42 -21.13 -2.78
N LYS A 742 21.87 -21.14 -4.04
CA LYS A 742 23.26 -21.44 -4.42
C LYS A 742 24.12 -20.17 -4.52
N ASP A 743 23.50 -19.05 -4.88
CA ASP A 743 24.20 -17.77 -5.01
C ASP A 743 24.63 -17.23 -3.63
N PRO A 744 25.91 -16.82 -3.46
CA PRO A 744 26.40 -16.33 -2.17
C PRO A 744 25.65 -15.10 -1.65
N ALA A 745 25.24 -14.17 -2.52
CA ALA A 745 24.52 -12.97 -2.09
C ALA A 745 23.09 -13.31 -1.64
N ASP A 746 22.43 -14.28 -2.28
CA ASP A 746 21.13 -14.78 -1.81
C ASP A 746 21.26 -15.47 -0.44
N ARG A 747 22.29 -16.30 -0.26
CA ARG A 747 22.60 -16.97 1.02
C ARG A 747 22.81 -15.95 2.15
N GLU A 748 23.62 -14.92 1.91
CA GLU A 748 23.88 -13.86 2.87
C GLU A 748 22.61 -13.10 3.23
N ARG A 749 21.83 -12.69 2.22
CA ARG A 749 20.59 -11.92 2.43
C ARG A 749 19.60 -12.66 3.33
N LEU A 750 19.34 -13.92 3.03
CA LEU A 750 18.45 -14.73 3.86
C LEU A 750 19.01 -14.90 5.28
N SER A 751 20.29 -15.22 5.41
CA SER A 751 20.92 -15.46 6.72
C SER A 751 20.92 -14.23 7.63
N ARG A 752 21.10 -13.04 7.03
CA ARG A 752 21.25 -11.76 7.72
C ARG A 752 19.92 -11.08 8.04
N TYR A 753 18.96 -11.10 7.10
CA TYR A 753 17.75 -10.27 7.21
C TYR A 753 16.51 -10.99 7.71
N PHE A 754 16.46 -12.33 7.61
CA PHE A 754 15.31 -13.13 8.04
C PHE A 754 15.38 -13.54 9.52
N ASP A 755 15.81 -12.62 10.39
CA ASP A 755 15.77 -12.90 11.82
C ASP A 755 14.31 -13.08 12.28
N PRO A 756 13.99 -14.16 13.01
CA PRO A 756 12.64 -14.46 13.46
C PRO A 756 12.13 -13.46 14.50
N LEU A 757 13.02 -12.77 15.22
CA LEU A 757 12.67 -11.65 16.09
C LEU A 757 12.96 -10.31 15.39
N PRO A 758 12.10 -9.29 15.55
CA PRO A 758 12.36 -7.96 15.00
C PRO A 758 13.75 -7.43 15.38
N PHE A 759 14.44 -6.80 14.43
CA PHE A 759 15.73 -6.17 14.71
C PHE A 759 15.92 -4.97 13.79
N TRP A 760 16.87 -4.11 14.13
CA TRP A 760 17.22 -2.98 13.29
C TRP A 760 18.56 -3.22 12.59
N TYR A 761 18.64 -2.76 11.35
CA TYR A 761 19.87 -2.61 10.60
C TYR A 761 19.79 -1.30 9.82
N GLU A 762 20.95 -0.67 9.61
CA GLU A 762 21.05 0.52 8.78
C GLU A 762 20.50 0.25 7.37
N PRO A 763 19.71 1.14 6.76
CA PRO A 763 19.17 0.91 5.43
C PRO A 763 20.24 0.63 4.34
N LEU A 764 19.91 -0.17 3.32
CA LEU A 764 20.89 -0.81 2.43
C LEU A 764 21.68 0.19 1.58
N GLU A 765 21.03 1.23 1.07
CA GLU A 765 21.74 2.29 0.34
C GLU A 765 22.68 3.05 1.28
N GLN A 766 22.24 3.31 2.51
CA GLN A 766 23.03 4.04 3.53
C GLN A 766 24.31 3.28 3.91
N GLN A 767 24.28 1.95 3.94
CA GLN A 767 25.48 1.12 4.15
C GLN A 767 26.53 1.23 3.04
N GLN A 768 26.16 1.73 1.85
CA GLN A 768 27.04 1.74 0.65
C GLN A 768 27.42 3.14 0.17
N VAL A 769 26.94 4.19 0.82
CA VAL A 769 27.24 5.58 0.48
C VAL A 769 28.00 6.24 1.62
N ASP A 770 28.93 7.11 1.27
CA ASP A 770 29.73 7.85 2.25
C ASP A 770 28.84 8.90 2.95
N ALA A 771 28.69 8.76 4.28
CA ALA A 771 27.87 9.66 5.07
C ALA A 771 28.47 11.06 5.25
N GLU A 772 29.79 11.22 5.08
CA GLU A 772 30.46 12.53 5.07
C GLU A 772 30.28 13.22 3.72
N GLU A 773 30.38 12.47 2.61
CA GLU A 773 30.13 13.01 1.27
C GLU A 773 28.65 13.39 1.08
N TYR A 774 27.72 12.52 1.51
CA TYR A 774 26.27 12.69 1.38
C TYR A 774 25.63 12.81 2.78
N PRO A 775 25.75 13.98 3.45
CA PRO A 775 25.37 14.12 4.86
C PRO A 775 23.87 14.18 5.13
N PHE A 776 23.03 14.43 4.12
CA PHE A 776 21.60 14.63 4.29
C PHE A 776 20.78 13.40 3.92
N PHE A 777 19.79 13.07 4.73
CA PHE A 777 18.69 12.19 4.32
C PHE A 777 17.72 12.97 3.43
N ALA A 778 17.20 12.35 2.39
CA ALA A 778 16.25 12.98 1.48
C ALA A 778 14.94 12.18 1.38
N VAL A 779 13.83 12.80 1.78
CA VAL A 779 12.52 12.12 1.85
C VAL A 779 11.42 12.88 1.09
N ASN A 780 10.49 12.14 0.49
CA ASN A 780 9.35 12.72 -0.22
C ASN A 780 8.08 12.61 0.63
N GLN A 781 7.42 13.74 0.86
CA GLN A 781 6.09 13.81 1.44
C GLN A 781 5.01 13.95 0.37
N ARG A 782 3.76 13.58 0.69
CA ARG A 782 2.65 13.72 -0.26
C ARG A 782 1.73 14.87 0.12
N PRO A 783 1.46 15.80 -0.81
CA PRO A 783 0.63 16.96 -0.53
C PRO A 783 -0.83 16.55 -0.33
N MET A 784 -1.50 17.10 0.68
CA MET A 784 -2.90 16.79 0.99
C MET A 784 -3.89 17.09 -0.15
N MET A 785 -3.52 17.98 -1.08
CA MET A 785 -4.35 18.49 -2.18
C MET A 785 -4.06 17.85 -3.54
N MET A 786 -3.13 16.90 -3.67
CA MET A 786 -2.93 16.14 -4.91
C MET A 786 -2.76 14.66 -4.63
N TYR A 787 -3.25 13.81 -5.53
CA TYR A 787 -3.04 12.37 -5.47
C TYR A 787 -2.00 11.93 -6.50
N HIS A 788 -0.76 11.78 -6.01
CA HIS A 788 0.42 11.48 -6.84
C HIS A 788 0.48 12.44 -8.05
N SER A 789 0.80 11.92 -9.24
CA SER A 789 0.78 12.69 -10.49
C SER A 789 -0.60 12.81 -11.13
N TRP A 790 -1.61 12.11 -10.63
CA TRP A 790 -2.89 11.95 -11.33
C TRP A 790 -3.75 13.22 -11.34
N ASP A 791 -3.60 14.05 -10.32
CA ASP A 791 -4.34 15.31 -10.18
C ASP A 791 -3.65 16.50 -10.86
N SER A 792 -2.54 16.27 -11.57
CA SER A 792 -1.75 17.34 -12.20
C SER A 792 -2.44 18.07 -13.33
N GLN A 793 -3.51 17.49 -13.89
CA GLN A 793 -4.37 18.15 -14.87
C GLN A 793 -5.46 19.04 -14.24
N ASN A 794 -5.67 18.96 -12.91
CA ASN A 794 -6.80 19.58 -12.24
C ASN A 794 -6.54 21.07 -11.95
N ALA A 795 -7.21 21.95 -12.69
CA ALA A 795 -6.99 23.39 -12.59
C ALA A 795 -7.20 23.99 -11.18
N TRP A 796 -8.15 23.51 -10.38
CA TRP A 796 -8.38 24.04 -9.02
C TRP A 796 -7.30 23.61 -8.05
N LEU A 797 -6.83 22.38 -8.12
CA LEU A 797 -5.77 21.88 -7.23
C LEU A 797 -4.43 22.55 -7.54
N ARG A 798 -4.16 22.81 -8.82
CA ARG A 798 -2.98 23.57 -9.27
C ARG A 798 -2.96 25.02 -8.77
N GLN A 799 -4.12 25.66 -8.61
CA GLN A 799 -4.20 27.00 -8.01
C GLN A 799 -3.70 27.02 -6.55
N ILE A 800 -3.79 25.90 -5.85
CA ILE A 800 -3.28 25.76 -4.48
C ILE A 800 -1.76 25.53 -4.51
N ILE A 801 -1.29 24.62 -5.37
CA ILE A 801 0.13 24.29 -5.50
C ILE A 801 0.48 23.90 -6.94
N ALA A 802 1.34 24.70 -7.59
CA ALA A 802 1.86 24.43 -8.93
C ALA A 802 3.41 24.32 -8.96
N GLN A 803 4.05 24.47 -7.80
CA GLN A 803 5.50 24.33 -7.63
C GLN A 803 5.80 23.74 -6.25
N ASN A 804 6.93 23.04 -6.13
CA ASN A 804 7.46 22.52 -4.87
C ASN A 804 8.84 23.14 -4.58
N PHE A 805 9.21 23.14 -3.31
CA PHE A 805 10.52 23.53 -2.81
C PHE A 805 11.20 22.34 -2.17
N LEU A 806 12.53 22.33 -2.14
CA LEU A 806 13.28 21.49 -1.22
C LEU A 806 13.28 22.16 0.15
N TYR A 807 12.61 21.56 1.13
CA TYR A 807 12.56 22.06 2.49
C TYR A 807 13.79 21.58 3.27
N MET A 808 14.39 22.51 4.02
CA MET A 808 15.58 22.26 4.82
C MET A 808 15.45 22.97 6.17
N ASN A 809 16.05 22.39 7.21
CA ASN A 809 16.16 23.05 8.51
C ASN A 809 16.85 24.43 8.37
N ARG A 810 16.27 25.47 8.99
CA ARG A 810 16.77 26.85 8.87
C ARG A 810 18.18 27.02 9.39
N GLN A 811 18.46 26.55 10.60
CA GLN A 811 19.77 26.68 11.23
C GLN A 811 20.84 25.97 10.40
N ARG A 812 20.52 24.75 9.93
CA ARG A 812 21.42 24.00 9.07
C ARG A 812 21.69 24.71 7.73
N GLY A 813 20.65 25.22 7.07
CA GLY A 813 20.80 25.98 5.83
C GLY A 813 21.65 27.23 6.00
N GLN A 814 21.48 27.98 7.09
CA GLN A 814 22.28 29.15 7.42
C GLN A 814 23.76 28.82 7.63
N HIS A 815 24.07 27.73 8.35
CA HIS A 815 25.44 27.26 8.54
C HIS A 815 26.12 26.88 7.21
N LEU A 816 25.36 26.41 6.22
CA LEU A 816 25.86 26.08 4.88
C LEU A 816 25.91 27.28 3.93
N GLY A 817 25.53 28.48 4.38
CA GLY A 817 25.45 29.68 3.52
C GLY A 817 24.35 29.61 2.47
N ILE A 818 23.33 28.77 2.66
CA ILE A 818 22.17 28.64 1.76
C ILE A 818 21.10 29.64 2.21
N ALA A 819 20.77 30.59 1.34
CA ALA A 819 19.73 31.58 1.61
C ALA A 819 18.32 31.02 1.36
N ASP A 820 17.32 31.53 2.05
CA ASP A 820 15.92 31.14 1.79
C ASP A 820 15.55 31.48 0.33
N LYS A 821 14.93 30.51 -0.36
CA LYS A 821 14.54 30.58 -1.79
C LYS A 821 15.70 30.67 -2.79
N SER A 822 16.94 30.43 -2.37
CA SER A 822 18.05 30.32 -3.32
C SER A 822 18.00 29.01 -4.11
N TRP A 823 18.66 29.00 -5.27
CA TRP A 823 18.89 27.80 -6.05
C TRP A 823 20.06 27.01 -5.48
N VAL A 824 19.91 25.69 -5.41
CA VAL A 824 20.94 24.76 -4.98
C VAL A 824 21.02 23.58 -5.95
N TRP A 825 22.19 22.95 -5.97
CA TRP A 825 22.35 21.60 -6.48
C TRP A 825 22.15 20.60 -5.35
N VAL A 826 21.41 19.54 -5.63
CA VAL A 826 21.25 18.36 -4.78
C VAL A 826 21.76 17.18 -5.55
N GLU A 827 22.64 16.39 -4.96
CA GLU A 827 23.33 15.30 -5.64
C GLU A 827 23.36 14.06 -4.76
N SER A 828 23.03 12.91 -5.34
CA SER A 828 23.21 11.59 -4.74
C SER A 828 24.26 10.82 -5.54
N HIS A 829 24.59 9.61 -5.09
CA HIS A 829 25.46 8.70 -5.84
C HIS A 829 24.92 8.34 -7.25
N ASN A 830 23.64 8.59 -7.53
CA ASN A 830 22.97 8.24 -8.78
C ASN A 830 22.87 9.41 -9.77
N GLY A 831 22.70 10.64 -9.28
CA GLY A 831 22.46 11.79 -10.14
C GLY A 831 22.36 13.10 -9.36
N LYS A 832 22.01 14.18 -10.06
CA LYS A 832 21.82 15.50 -9.46
C LYS A 832 20.54 16.18 -9.92
N ILE A 833 20.07 17.17 -9.18
CA ILE A 833 18.95 18.05 -9.54
C ILE A 833 19.28 19.47 -9.12
N ARG A 834 18.70 20.46 -9.81
CA ARG A 834 18.76 21.86 -9.39
C ARG A 834 17.38 22.33 -8.97
N VAL A 835 17.28 22.86 -7.76
CA VAL A 835 15.99 23.16 -7.11
C VAL A 835 16.07 24.44 -6.29
N GLN A 836 14.91 25.02 -5.98
CA GLN A 836 14.83 26.09 -4.99
C GLN A 836 14.65 25.51 -3.58
N VAL A 837 15.41 26.04 -2.62
CA VAL A 837 15.31 25.67 -1.21
C VAL A 837 14.33 26.57 -0.47
N LYS A 838 13.61 26.02 0.50
CA LYS A 838 12.85 26.78 1.49
C LYS A 838 13.28 26.38 2.90
N LEU A 839 13.73 27.35 3.67
CA LEU A 839 14.20 27.13 5.04
C LEU A 839 13.03 27.15 6.02
N ILE A 840 12.94 26.13 6.89
CA ILE A 840 11.89 25.96 7.91
C ILE A 840 12.45 25.48 9.25
N GLU A 841 11.72 25.70 10.34
CA GLU A 841 12.08 25.14 11.66
C GLU A 841 11.62 23.68 11.84
N GLY A 842 10.48 23.33 11.25
CA GLY A 842 9.82 22.03 11.38
C GLY A 842 10.45 20.92 10.54
N CYS A 843 11.77 20.81 10.55
CA CYS A 843 12.53 19.79 9.81
C CYS A 843 13.69 19.29 10.68
N GLN A 844 13.85 17.98 10.78
CA GLN A 844 15.03 17.34 11.37
C GLN A 844 16.29 17.86 10.66
N GLU A 845 17.34 18.17 11.44
CA GLU A 845 18.48 18.98 10.97
C GLU A 845 19.28 18.37 9.83
N ASP A 846 19.37 17.03 9.77
CA ASP A 846 20.10 16.27 8.76
C ASP A 846 19.17 15.77 7.64
N THR A 847 17.94 16.28 7.58
CA THR A 847 16.95 15.87 6.58
C THR A 847 16.59 17.02 5.66
N VAL A 848 16.41 16.70 4.39
CA VAL A 848 15.67 17.53 3.43
C VAL A 848 14.47 16.79 2.89
N TRP A 849 13.43 17.52 2.54
CA TRP A 849 12.23 16.90 2.01
C TRP A 849 11.51 17.77 0.99
N THR A 850 10.66 17.16 0.16
CA THR A 850 9.81 17.90 -0.80
C THR A 850 8.44 17.25 -0.97
N TRP A 851 7.50 18.01 -1.55
CA TRP A 851 6.24 17.47 -2.01
C TRP A 851 6.45 16.64 -3.28
N ASN A 852 6.06 15.36 -3.20
CA ASN A 852 6.15 14.40 -4.28
C ASN A 852 5.24 14.76 -5.45
N ALA A 853 5.64 14.37 -6.65
CA ALA A 853 4.84 14.39 -7.88
C ALA A 853 4.39 15.76 -8.41
N ILE A 854 4.87 16.89 -7.87
CA ILE A 854 4.49 18.23 -8.37
C ILE A 854 5.13 18.52 -9.74
N GLY A 855 6.44 18.25 -9.89
CA GLY A 855 7.14 18.44 -11.16
C GLY A 855 6.55 17.60 -12.30
N LYS A 856 6.40 18.19 -13.49
CA LYS A 856 5.85 17.55 -14.70
C LYS A 856 6.80 17.65 -15.87
N GLN A 857 6.71 16.69 -16.79
CA GLN A 857 7.33 16.86 -18.09
C GLN A 857 6.58 17.97 -18.85
N SER A 858 7.33 18.87 -19.48
CA SER A 858 6.76 19.94 -20.30
C SER A 858 5.80 19.34 -21.34
N GLY A 859 4.59 19.88 -21.45
CA GLY A 859 3.55 19.44 -22.41
C GLY A 859 2.65 18.31 -21.93
N ALA A 860 2.96 17.59 -20.84
CA ALA A 860 2.10 16.54 -20.30
C ALA A 860 0.85 17.10 -19.61
N TRP A 861 -0.17 16.26 -19.38
CA TRP A 861 -1.35 16.58 -18.57
C TRP A 861 -2.17 17.79 -19.09
N GLY A 862 -2.12 18.07 -20.39
CA GLY A 862 -2.78 19.24 -20.98
C GLY A 862 -2.20 20.57 -20.52
N LEU A 863 -0.95 20.58 -20.06
CA LEU A 863 -0.23 21.76 -19.57
C LEU A 863 0.59 22.41 -20.69
N THR A 864 0.67 23.74 -20.65
CA THR A 864 1.56 24.50 -21.53
C THR A 864 3.03 24.19 -21.23
N ALA A 865 3.90 24.32 -22.23
CA ALA A 865 5.33 24.05 -22.07
C ALA A 865 6.00 24.94 -21.01
N ASN A 866 5.43 26.11 -20.73
CA ASN A 866 5.91 27.06 -19.71
C ASN A 866 5.14 26.97 -18.38
N ALA A 867 4.36 25.91 -18.15
CA ALA A 867 3.65 25.73 -16.90
C ALA A 867 4.64 25.71 -15.71
N PRO A 868 4.28 26.27 -14.53
CA PRO A 868 5.15 26.26 -13.35
C PRO A 868 5.61 24.86 -12.96
N GLU A 869 4.75 23.85 -13.14
CA GLU A 869 5.06 22.46 -12.85
C GLU A 869 6.22 21.90 -13.70
N ALA A 870 6.42 22.44 -14.91
CA ALA A 870 7.49 22.05 -15.82
C ALA A 870 8.76 22.90 -15.70
N THR A 871 8.63 24.15 -15.25
CA THR A 871 9.73 25.14 -15.25
C THR A 871 10.30 25.44 -13.86
N ARG A 872 9.51 25.16 -12.81
CA ARG A 872 9.86 25.41 -11.40
C ARG A 872 9.60 24.19 -10.51
N GLY A 873 8.70 23.30 -10.92
CA GLY A 873 8.49 22.02 -10.27
C GLY A 873 9.63 21.03 -10.58
N PHE A 874 9.90 20.14 -9.63
CA PHE A 874 10.92 19.10 -9.78
C PHE A 874 10.47 17.75 -9.19
N LEU A 875 11.16 16.68 -9.60
CA LEU A 875 11.06 15.36 -8.99
C LEU A 875 12.37 14.97 -8.32
N MET A 876 12.29 14.50 -7.08
CA MET A 876 13.44 13.91 -6.39
C MET A 876 13.79 12.50 -6.93
N ASN A 877 12.86 11.87 -7.66
CA ASN A 877 13.02 10.53 -8.25
C ASN A 877 14.26 10.41 -9.15
N HIS A 878 14.75 11.50 -9.75
CA HIS A 878 16.00 11.51 -10.53
C HIS A 878 17.25 11.17 -9.70
N LEU A 879 17.18 11.32 -8.37
CA LEU A 879 18.26 11.00 -7.44
C LEU A 879 18.21 9.55 -6.93
N ILE A 880 17.10 8.85 -7.13
CA ILE A 880 16.83 7.54 -6.53
C ILE A 880 17.07 6.46 -7.59
N SER A 881 17.82 5.40 -7.27
CA SER A 881 18.06 4.25 -8.15
C SER A 881 17.30 3.03 -7.67
N GLU A 882 16.66 2.28 -8.57
CA GLU A 882 16.00 0.99 -8.26
C GLU A 882 17.00 -0.15 -7.93
N LEU A 883 18.29 0.09 -8.17
CA LEU A 883 19.41 -0.81 -7.87
C LEU A 883 20.43 -0.11 -6.97
N LEU A 884 21.01 -0.83 -6.00
CA LEU A 884 22.10 -0.32 -5.15
C LEU A 884 23.33 0.12 -5.97
N PRO A 885 24.24 0.95 -5.40
CA PRO A 885 25.49 1.33 -6.05
C PRO A 885 26.24 0.14 -6.66
N LYS A 886 26.83 0.34 -7.85
CA LYS A 886 27.60 -0.72 -8.53
C LYS A 886 28.94 -0.91 -7.83
N GLN A 887 29.26 -2.15 -7.45
CA GLN A 887 30.56 -2.54 -6.90
C GLN A 887 31.23 -3.59 -7.80
N GLN A 888 32.55 -3.52 -7.95
CA GLN A 888 33.29 -4.41 -8.84
C GLN A 888 33.28 -5.85 -8.30
N GLY A 889 32.89 -6.81 -9.15
CA GLY A 889 32.85 -8.23 -8.78
C GLY A 889 31.66 -8.64 -7.90
N VAL A 890 30.76 -7.71 -7.57
CA VAL A 890 29.56 -7.97 -6.74
C VAL A 890 28.30 -7.92 -7.62
N ARG A 891 27.40 -8.90 -7.45
CA ARG A 891 26.07 -8.88 -8.10
C ARG A 891 25.33 -7.62 -7.65
N ARG A 892 24.90 -6.81 -8.60
CA ARG A 892 24.09 -5.62 -8.31
C ARG A 892 22.67 -6.07 -7.94
N ILE A 893 22.22 -5.68 -6.75
CA ILE A 893 20.91 -6.06 -6.20
C ILE A 893 19.96 -4.85 -6.16
N THR A 894 18.66 -5.13 -6.04
CA THR A 894 17.63 -4.08 -5.95
C THR A 894 17.79 -3.23 -4.69
N ASN A 895 17.53 -1.93 -4.83
CA ASN A 895 17.38 -0.99 -3.72
C ASN A 895 15.98 -1.13 -3.10
N SER A 896 15.77 -2.26 -2.43
CA SER A 896 14.50 -2.65 -1.85
C SER A 896 14.70 -3.45 -0.57
N ASP A 897 13.66 -3.52 0.26
CA ASP A 897 13.64 -4.37 1.44
C ASP A 897 13.95 -5.83 1.07
N PRO A 898 14.93 -6.50 1.72
CA PRO A 898 15.38 -7.81 1.31
C PRO A 898 14.39 -8.94 1.57
N ILE A 899 13.36 -8.68 2.38
CA ILE A 899 12.34 -9.66 2.74
C ILE A 899 11.16 -9.50 1.80
N THR A 900 10.66 -8.28 1.63
CA THR A 900 9.39 -8.02 0.91
C THR A 900 9.58 -7.47 -0.50
N GLY A 901 10.78 -7.02 -0.85
CA GLY A 901 11.06 -6.28 -2.08
C GLY A 901 10.46 -4.88 -2.14
N GLN A 902 9.94 -4.33 -1.03
CA GLN A 902 9.44 -2.96 -1.00
C GLN A 902 10.52 -1.96 -1.44
N ALA A 903 10.21 -1.13 -2.44
CA ALA A 903 11.10 -0.08 -2.93
C ALA A 903 11.52 0.88 -1.80
N ALA A 904 12.83 1.08 -1.66
CA ALA A 904 13.44 1.90 -0.62
C ALA A 904 13.58 3.37 -1.07
N TRP A 905 12.45 4.09 -1.14
CA TRP A 905 12.42 5.49 -1.57
C TRP A 905 13.16 6.45 -0.63
N TYR A 906 13.27 6.11 0.65
CA TYR A 906 13.70 7.01 1.71
C TYR A 906 15.07 6.67 2.28
N ASP A 907 15.76 5.69 1.72
CA ASP A 907 17.16 5.39 2.06
C ASP A 907 18.13 6.41 1.46
N LEU A 908 17.64 7.23 0.54
CA LEU A 908 18.40 8.22 -0.23
C LEU A 908 19.20 9.17 0.67
N ARG A 909 20.50 9.24 0.38
CA ARG A 909 21.43 10.22 0.94
C ARG A 909 21.87 11.21 -0.14
N VAL A 910 21.99 12.49 0.24
CA VAL A 910 22.34 13.57 -0.68
C VAL A 910 23.35 14.55 -0.08
N LYS A 911 24.07 15.24 -0.97
CA LYS A 911 24.81 16.48 -0.68
C LYS A 911 24.11 17.67 -1.32
N ILE A 912 24.24 18.82 -0.68
CA ILE A 912 23.54 20.05 -1.08
C ILE A 912 24.54 21.21 -1.06
N TYR A 913 24.58 21.98 -2.15
CA TYR A 913 25.45 23.14 -2.28
C TYR A 913 24.79 24.26 -3.10
N PRO A 914 25.11 25.54 -2.84
CA PRO A 914 24.58 26.65 -3.61
C PRO A 914 24.84 26.50 -5.12
N ALA A 915 23.86 26.86 -5.95
CA ALA A 915 24.07 26.99 -7.39
C ALA A 915 24.91 28.24 -7.69
N THR A 916 25.66 28.21 -8.79
CA THR A 916 26.45 29.35 -9.25
C THR A 916 25.54 30.57 -9.50
N PRO A 917 25.97 31.82 -9.24
CA PRO A 917 25.16 32.99 -9.58
C PRO A 917 24.70 32.99 -11.05
N GLY A 918 23.39 33.15 -11.28
CA GLY A 918 22.76 33.09 -12.61
C GLY A 918 22.29 31.70 -13.06
N GLU A 919 22.63 30.63 -12.33
CA GLU A 919 22.09 29.29 -12.54
C GLU A 919 20.69 29.16 -11.94
N GLU A 920 19.65 29.47 -12.73
CA GLU A 920 18.25 29.41 -12.32
C GLU A 920 17.43 28.40 -13.13
N GLY A 921 16.33 27.91 -12.57
CA GLY A 921 15.40 26.96 -13.20
C GLY A 921 15.68 25.51 -12.80
N THR A 922 14.67 24.65 -12.88
CA THR A 922 14.81 23.25 -12.48
C THR A 922 15.66 22.44 -13.46
N TRP A 923 16.35 21.42 -12.94
CA TRP A 923 17.14 20.47 -13.73
C TRP A 923 16.93 19.05 -13.19
N PRO A 924 16.88 18.00 -14.05
CA PRO A 924 17.06 18.00 -15.50
C PRO A 924 15.87 18.58 -16.28
N ILE A 925 16.15 19.05 -17.49
CA ILE A 925 15.13 19.49 -18.46
C ILE A 925 14.96 18.38 -19.50
N LEU A 926 13.77 17.82 -19.60
CA LEU A 926 13.43 16.78 -20.57
C LEU A 926 12.67 17.37 -21.77
N PRO A 927 12.71 16.69 -22.94
CA PRO A 927 12.00 17.16 -24.13
C PRO A 927 10.51 17.40 -23.87
N THR A 928 9.96 18.43 -24.50
CA THR A 928 8.54 18.76 -24.40
C THR A 928 7.71 17.72 -25.15
N ILE A 929 6.71 17.17 -24.48
CA ILE A 929 5.71 16.26 -25.05
C ILE A 929 4.86 17.02 -26.06
N LYS A 930 4.64 16.40 -27.23
CA LYS A 930 3.78 16.95 -28.27
C LYS A 930 2.31 16.72 -27.90
N PRO A 931 1.41 17.69 -28.14
CA PRO A 931 -0.03 17.46 -28.01
C PRO A 931 -0.52 16.36 -28.95
N LEU A 932 -1.55 15.62 -28.53
CA LEU A 932 -2.23 14.68 -29.43
C LEU A 932 -3.04 15.44 -30.48
N ALA A 933 -3.24 14.84 -31.66
CA ALA A 933 -3.92 15.50 -32.79
C ALA A 933 -5.34 16.01 -32.45
N ASP A 934 -6.07 15.27 -31.60
CA ASP A 934 -7.43 15.60 -31.15
C ASP A 934 -7.45 16.29 -29.77
N GLU A 935 -6.29 16.67 -29.21
CA GLU A 935 -6.23 17.30 -27.89
C GLU A 935 -6.82 18.73 -27.94
N PRO A 936 -7.73 19.09 -27.03
CA PRO A 936 -8.24 20.46 -26.95
C PRO A 936 -7.11 21.47 -26.83
N LYS A 937 -7.25 22.64 -27.47
CA LYS A 937 -6.29 23.73 -27.29
C LYS A 937 -6.19 24.09 -25.82
N GLN A 938 -4.97 24.09 -25.31
CA GLN A 938 -4.68 24.47 -23.94
C GLN A 938 -5.09 25.94 -23.72
N VAL A 939 -5.84 26.18 -22.65
CA VAL A 939 -6.31 27.52 -22.28
C VAL A 939 -5.49 28.06 -21.11
N THR A 940 -5.19 29.35 -21.14
CA THR A 940 -4.50 30.03 -20.03
C THR A 940 -5.38 30.14 -18.79
N THR A 941 -6.70 30.11 -18.96
CA THR A 941 -7.67 30.13 -17.87
C THR A 941 -8.80 29.16 -18.20
N LEU A 942 -9.00 28.18 -17.32
CA LEU A 942 -10.13 27.25 -17.40
C LEU A 942 -11.19 27.66 -16.37
N ARG A 943 -12.37 28.07 -16.85
CA ARG A 943 -13.52 28.45 -16.00
C ARG A 943 -14.65 27.44 -16.17
N TYR A 944 -15.40 27.21 -15.09
CA TYR A 944 -16.53 26.30 -15.08
C TYR A 944 -17.78 26.98 -14.51
N HIS A 945 -18.88 26.97 -15.25
CA HIS A 945 -20.18 27.47 -14.83
C HIS A 945 -21.27 26.60 -15.47
N THR A 946 -22.32 26.25 -14.72
CA THR A 946 -23.49 25.50 -15.25
C THR A 946 -24.58 26.43 -15.80
N HIS A 947 -24.48 27.73 -15.53
CA HIS A 947 -25.40 28.77 -16.01
C HIS A 947 -24.66 30.12 -16.17
N LYS A 948 -25.30 31.09 -16.83
CA LYS A 948 -24.76 32.46 -16.94
C LYS A 948 -24.70 33.09 -15.56
N PRO A 949 -23.54 33.60 -15.09
CA PRO A 949 -23.44 34.27 -13.80
C PRO A 949 -24.52 35.34 -13.66
N VAL A 950 -25.20 35.36 -12.52
CA VAL A 950 -26.12 36.46 -12.20
C VAL A 950 -25.26 37.70 -12.01
N ASN A 951 -25.23 38.57 -13.02
CA ASN A 951 -24.61 39.88 -12.87
C ASN A 951 -25.47 40.65 -11.85
N LEU A 952 -25.02 40.70 -10.60
CA LEU A 952 -25.44 41.74 -9.69
C LEU A 952 -24.87 43.04 -10.25
N LYS A 953 -25.63 43.70 -11.13
CA LYS A 953 -25.40 45.12 -11.39
C LYS A 953 -25.74 45.82 -10.07
N SER A 954 -24.72 46.08 -9.25
CA SER A 954 -24.80 47.04 -8.14
C SER A 954 -25.07 48.42 -8.69
#